data_AF-A0A4R9IL84-F1
#
_entry.id   AF-A0A4R9IL84-F1
#
_cell.length_a   1.000
_cell.length_b   1.000
_cell.length_c   1.000
_cell.angle_alpha   90.00
_cell.angle_beta   90.00
_cell.angle_gamma   90.00
#
_symmetry.space_group_name_H-M   'P 1'
#
loop_
_entity.id
_entity.type
_entity.pdbx_description
1 polymer ?
#
loop_
_entity_poly.entity_id
_entity_poly.type
_entity_poly.pdbx_seq_one_letter_code
_entity_poly.pdbx_strand_id
1 'polypeptide(L)'
;MRKQILLTGVFSLLVLQFACLNPEQEEPHRFRQGVLDLRELTFKEDTIVDLQGEWELYYGEFHYPPFHGEKPLTGYLAIPSSWQDEEFGGEELPRTGHVTLRAFIHVSKQTVGQELRIYIPDVASSYRFFANGILIGGQGKPGINQFDDTPRIKSKYYTLIPDNEVIELVFHIANYDNNFGGFWAIPSLGNKNALDREKMLANARELFLLGALVLIGLYHFGLYFYKRKETSIFYFAVFCFLLGIRLAFTGERYVLELFPSLHWPTAFRIEFASFYFAVPTFLLFIYSLFPKESNPKYVRSVLIASIAFSFTLFLPISVFTILLYGFQVLAFFTIGYVIHINFKAVFNKRPNSKLFFLGLLILAFSVAFDILRHSVNNRGIGLTPYALLCFIFIQSLILSSRIANAFIRAEELAESLKISNESLLAVTENLEQIVSERTFQLNSSLNRIKKDLLLAKKIQQKILPEDGIKFEHLKIHLYFQPQGEVGGDFYDIFELDNGTVRFFVADATGHGIQAALYTMAIKSEYEAIKRFITKTDDLMNHLNQKIQNKFSGLKIVFSGFLLDIDTKTKTVYYSSAGHPNQIFQSSGEQIILDRTGNIIGLKKDQPYTQKQFQMAMGDRILLFTDGMLEQKNETREEFGMERIQKILVDYSQKESERVLAELVIQLFLFQGREEQEDDQTMVLIEWEKTS
;
A
#
# COMPACT_ATOMS: atom_id res chain seq x y z
N MET A 1 -29.24 2.32 18.05
CA MET A 1 -29.70 2.98 19.31
C MET A 1 -30.39 2.01 20.28
N ARG A 2 -31.47 1.29 19.93
CA ARG A 2 -32.19 0.40 20.89
C ARG A 2 -31.34 -0.69 21.56
N LYS A 3 -30.34 -1.27 20.88
CA LYS A 3 -29.40 -2.25 21.47
C LYS A 3 -28.37 -1.64 22.45
N GLN A 4 -28.03 -0.36 22.31
CA GLN A 4 -27.08 0.32 23.21
C GLN A 4 -27.74 0.68 24.55
N ILE A 5 -29.04 1.01 24.54
CA ILE A 5 -29.83 1.35 25.72
C ILE A 5 -30.04 0.15 26.64
N LEU A 6 -30.25 -1.04 26.07
CA LEU A 6 -30.42 -2.29 26.83
C LEU A 6 -29.14 -2.67 27.59
N LEU A 7 -27.98 -2.47 26.96
CA LEU A 7 -26.67 -2.78 27.55
C LEU A 7 -26.23 -1.78 28.61
N THR A 8 -26.52 -0.49 28.42
CA THR A 8 -26.35 0.49 29.49
C THR A 8 -27.30 0.20 30.65
N GLY A 9 -28.54 -0.25 30.40
CA GLY A 9 -29.52 -0.56 31.44
C GLY A 9 -29.12 -1.72 32.36
N VAL A 10 -28.60 -2.82 31.81
CA VAL A 10 -28.12 -3.97 32.61
C VAL A 10 -26.87 -3.59 33.42
N PHE A 11 -26.03 -2.70 32.91
CA PHE A 11 -24.81 -2.26 33.57
C PHE A 11 -25.04 -1.21 34.66
N SER A 12 -25.97 -0.27 34.43
CA SER A 12 -26.44 0.66 35.47
C SER A 12 -26.99 -0.11 36.66
N LEU A 13 -27.68 -1.23 36.45
CA LEU A 13 -28.20 -2.10 37.50
C LEU A 13 -27.09 -2.77 38.33
N LEU A 14 -25.98 -3.18 37.71
CA LEU A 14 -24.81 -3.75 38.42
C LEU A 14 -24.03 -2.69 39.18
N VAL A 15 -23.87 -1.48 38.63
CA VAL A 15 -23.18 -0.36 39.31
C VAL A 15 -24.04 0.24 40.44
N LEU A 16 -25.36 0.33 40.25
CA LEU A 16 -26.30 0.79 41.29
C LEU A 16 -26.41 -0.20 42.45
N GLN A 17 -26.24 -1.50 42.23
CA GLN A 17 -26.15 -2.48 43.33
C GLN A 17 -24.90 -2.29 44.19
N PHE A 18 -23.81 -1.71 43.65
CA PHE A 18 -22.62 -1.35 44.43
C PHE A 18 -22.66 0.07 45.00
N ALA A 19 -23.48 0.97 44.45
CA ALA A 19 -23.64 2.35 44.91
C ALA A 19 -24.67 2.51 46.04
N CYS A 20 -25.52 1.51 46.28
CA CYS A 20 -26.31 1.40 47.52
C CYS A 20 -25.43 0.86 48.66
N LEU A 21 -24.37 1.59 49.00
CA LEU A 21 -23.79 1.52 50.34
C LEU A 21 -24.61 2.48 51.20
N ASN A 22 -25.16 1.94 52.28
CA ASN A 22 -26.07 2.63 53.19
C ASN A 22 -25.53 4.03 53.58
N PRO A 23 -26.38 5.06 53.64
CA PRO A 23 -26.03 6.30 54.32
C PRO A 23 -25.74 5.99 55.79
N GLU A 24 -24.70 6.65 56.33
CA GLU A 24 -24.24 6.62 57.73
C GLU A 24 -25.37 6.31 58.72
N GLN A 25 -25.49 5.04 59.12
CA GLN A 25 -26.04 4.71 60.42
C GLN A 25 -24.85 4.78 61.38
N GLU A 26 -24.98 5.53 62.48
CA GLU A 26 -24.02 5.46 63.58
C GLU A 26 -23.79 3.99 63.93
N GLU A 27 -22.59 3.48 63.66
CA GLU A 27 -22.29 2.09 63.96
C GLU A 27 -22.28 1.90 65.48
N PRO A 28 -23.13 1.01 66.03
CA PRO A 28 -23.42 0.96 67.46
C PRO A 28 -22.25 0.45 68.32
N HIS A 29 -21.24 -0.17 67.72
CA HIS A 29 -20.16 -0.87 68.42
C HIS A 29 -18.79 -0.29 68.03
N ARG A 30 -18.22 0.55 68.90
CA ARG A 30 -16.86 1.12 68.74
C ARG A 30 -16.11 1.10 70.06
N PHE A 31 -14.79 0.97 70.01
CA PHE A 31 -13.94 1.11 71.18
C PHE A 31 -13.98 2.55 71.72
N ARG A 32 -14.17 2.69 73.03
CA ARG A 32 -14.05 3.95 73.76
C ARG A 32 -13.10 3.73 74.91
N GLN A 33 -12.03 4.53 74.97
CA GLN A 33 -11.00 4.39 76.01
C GLN A 33 -10.50 2.94 76.20
N GLY A 34 -10.27 2.21 75.10
CA GLY A 34 -9.74 0.84 75.13
C GLY A 34 -10.78 -0.26 75.38
N VAL A 35 -12.07 0.06 75.56
CA VAL A 35 -13.11 -0.94 75.83
C VAL A 35 -14.19 -0.96 74.74
N LEU A 36 -14.54 -2.16 74.26
CA LEU A 36 -15.66 -2.42 73.37
C LEU A 36 -16.67 -3.34 74.07
N ASP A 37 -17.92 -2.88 74.18
CA ASP A 37 -19.00 -3.65 74.81
C ASP A 37 -19.88 -4.34 73.77
N LEU A 38 -19.79 -5.68 73.73
CA LEU A 38 -20.56 -6.57 72.87
C LEU A 38 -21.44 -7.53 73.70
N ARG A 39 -21.72 -7.23 74.98
CA ARG A 39 -22.51 -8.13 75.85
C ARG A 39 -23.94 -8.33 75.37
N GLU A 40 -24.49 -7.36 74.64
CA GLU A 40 -25.82 -7.45 74.02
C GLU A 40 -25.82 -8.12 72.64
N LEU A 41 -24.64 -8.36 72.06
CA LEU A 41 -24.50 -8.93 70.72
C LEU A 41 -24.30 -10.46 70.80
N THR A 42 -25.08 -11.19 70.01
CA THR A 42 -24.89 -12.63 69.81
C THR A 42 -24.18 -12.91 68.48
N PHE A 43 -23.04 -13.60 68.52
CA PHE A 43 -22.27 -13.97 67.32
C PHE A 43 -22.95 -15.12 66.53
N LYS A 44 -23.93 -14.79 65.71
CA LYS A 44 -24.59 -15.73 64.77
C LYS A 44 -23.71 -16.00 63.55
N GLU A 45 -24.12 -16.91 62.67
CA GLU A 45 -23.31 -17.37 61.51
C GLU A 45 -22.87 -16.26 60.55
N ASP A 46 -23.57 -15.11 60.53
CA ASP A 46 -23.29 -13.96 59.66
C ASP A 46 -22.73 -12.74 60.41
N THR A 47 -22.44 -12.86 61.71
CA THR A 47 -22.05 -11.72 62.54
C THR A 47 -20.57 -11.38 62.39
N ILE A 48 -20.30 -10.13 62.01
CA ILE A 48 -18.98 -9.51 61.93
C ILE A 48 -19.09 -8.14 62.61
N VAL A 49 -18.09 -7.79 63.41
CA VAL A 49 -17.98 -6.53 64.13
C VAL A 49 -16.63 -5.90 63.82
N ASP A 50 -16.66 -4.66 63.40
CA ASP A 50 -15.47 -3.87 63.14
C ASP A 50 -14.88 -3.35 64.46
N LEU A 51 -13.57 -3.53 64.63
CA LEU A 51 -12.82 -3.22 65.84
C LEU A 51 -12.26 -1.79 65.80
N GLN A 52 -13.07 -0.85 65.32
CA GLN A 52 -12.72 0.57 65.21
C GLN A 52 -12.89 1.33 66.53
N GLY A 53 -12.20 2.47 66.65
CA GLY A 53 -12.27 3.34 67.83
C GLY A 53 -10.95 3.40 68.60
N GLU A 54 -11.01 3.82 69.85
CA GLU A 54 -9.86 4.21 70.67
C GLU A 54 -9.22 3.02 71.41
N TRP A 55 -7.96 2.71 71.12
CA TRP A 55 -7.18 1.66 71.78
C TRP A 55 -6.11 2.27 72.69
N GLU A 56 -5.78 1.61 73.80
CA GLU A 56 -4.69 2.05 74.67
C GLU A 56 -3.36 1.97 73.91
N LEU A 57 -2.60 3.06 73.91
CA LEU A 57 -1.29 3.17 73.29
C LEU A 57 -0.19 3.30 74.37
N TYR A 58 0.81 2.44 74.25
CA TYR A 58 2.07 2.53 75.02
C TYR A 58 3.22 2.64 74.02
N TYR A 59 3.76 3.84 73.86
CA TYR A 59 4.82 4.12 72.90
C TYR A 59 6.20 3.79 73.47
N GLY A 60 7.06 3.20 72.64
CA GLY A 60 8.47 2.93 72.97
C GLY A 60 8.70 1.70 73.86
N GLU A 61 7.65 0.91 74.15
CA GLU A 61 7.77 -0.29 74.97
C GLU A 61 6.94 -1.46 74.43
N PHE A 62 7.51 -2.67 74.51
CA PHE A 62 6.75 -3.92 74.35
C PHE A 62 6.34 -4.49 75.70
N HIS A 63 5.06 -4.35 76.01
CA HIS A 63 4.51 -4.87 77.25
C HIS A 63 3.94 -6.28 77.03
N TYR A 64 4.59 -7.28 77.60
CA TYR A 64 4.13 -8.66 77.53
C TYR A 64 3.01 -8.91 78.55
N PRO A 65 1.92 -9.56 78.14
CA PRO A 65 0.91 -10.08 79.06
C PRO A 65 1.44 -11.23 79.95
N PRO A 66 1.07 -11.33 81.24
CA PRO A 66 0.28 -10.35 81.99
C PRO A 66 1.11 -9.09 82.29
N PHE A 67 0.48 -7.91 82.24
CA PHE A 67 1.18 -6.66 82.53
C PHE A 67 1.60 -6.62 84.01
N HIS A 68 2.90 -6.48 84.26
CA HIS A 68 3.45 -6.29 85.61
C HIS A 68 3.69 -4.79 85.88
N GLY A 69 3.17 -4.29 87.01
CA GLY A 69 3.35 -2.91 87.48
C GLY A 69 2.40 -1.86 86.86
N GLU A 70 2.35 -0.66 87.45
CA GLU A 70 1.72 0.52 86.81
C GLU A 70 2.63 1.00 85.68
N LYS A 71 2.07 1.09 84.47
CA LYS A 71 2.79 1.54 83.27
C LYS A 71 2.13 2.83 82.77
N PRO A 72 2.90 3.89 82.48
CA PRO A 72 2.33 5.15 82.04
C PRO A 72 1.68 4.96 80.67
N LEU A 73 0.37 5.15 80.59
CA LEU A 73 -0.39 5.18 79.35
C LEU A 73 0.05 6.39 78.53
N THR A 74 0.45 6.20 77.27
CA THR A 74 0.80 7.31 76.37
C THR A 74 -0.44 8.06 75.91
N GLY A 75 -1.51 7.33 75.59
CA GLY A 75 -2.81 7.89 75.24
C GLY A 75 -3.72 6.84 74.60
N TYR A 76 -4.73 7.32 73.88
CA TYR A 76 -5.66 6.47 73.14
C TYR A 76 -5.54 6.74 71.64
N LEU A 77 -5.16 5.72 70.87
CA LEU A 77 -5.03 5.82 69.41
C LEU A 77 -6.33 5.37 68.75
N ALA A 78 -6.90 6.19 67.86
CA ALA A 78 -8.03 5.76 67.06
C ALA A 78 -7.59 4.74 65.99
N ILE A 79 -8.34 3.67 65.77
CA ILE A 79 -8.08 2.70 64.69
C ILE A 79 -9.18 2.80 63.64
N PRO A 80 -8.85 2.94 62.34
CA PRO A 80 -7.50 2.95 61.77
C PRO A 80 -6.87 4.36 61.82
N SER A 81 -5.67 4.46 62.36
CA SER A 81 -4.85 5.69 62.36
C SER A 81 -3.38 5.29 62.51
N SER A 82 -2.48 6.21 62.17
CA SER A 82 -1.07 6.10 62.50
C SER A 82 -0.79 6.89 63.76
N TRP A 83 0.04 6.36 64.66
CA TRP A 83 0.40 7.06 65.90
C TRP A 83 1.13 8.39 65.67
N GLN A 84 1.60 8.64 64.46
CA GLN A 84 2.27 9.88 64.07
C GLN A 84 1.29 10.99 63.63
N ASP A 85 0.02 10.65 63.38
CA ASP A 85 -1.00 11.59 62.89
C ASP A 85 -1.77 12.24 64.06
N GLU A 86 -1.50 11.83 65.29
CA GLU A 86 -2.15 12.28 66.51
C GLU A 86 -1.13 12.87 67.50
N GLU A 87 -1.50 13.95 68.18
CA GLU A 87 -0.71 14.55 69.26
C GLU A 87 -1.03 13.86 70.59
N PHE A 88 -0.01 13.36 71.28
CA PHE A 88 -0.14 12.72 72.58
C PHE A 88 0.61 13.56 73.62
N GLY A 89 -0.13 14.16 74.56
CA GLY A 89 0.48 15.01 75.59
C GLY A 89 1.12 16.31 75.08
N GLY A 90 0.73 16.77 73.87
CA GLY A 90 1.26 17.99 73.24
C GLY A 90 2.50 17.79 72.37
N GLU A 91 2.92 16.54 72.13
CA GLU A 91 3.99 16.20 71.19
C GLU A 91 3.49 15.20 70.13
N GLU A 92 3.95 15.36 68.88
CA GLU A 92 3.76 14.38 67.82
C GLU A 92 4.74 13.21 67.99
N LEU A 93 4.25 11.97 67.91
CA LEU A 93 5.11 10.80 68.02
C LEU A 93 5.91 10.58 66.73
N PRO A 94 7.16 10.11 66.80
CA PRO A 94 7.95 9.91 65.61
C PRO A 94 7.42 8.77 64.73
N ARG A 95 7.55 8.97 63.42
CA ARG A 95 7.18 8.01 62.36
C ARG A 95 7.73 6.61 62.59
N THR A 96 8.96 6.55 63.08
CA THR A 96 9.65 5.30 63.40
C THR A 96 9.60 5.02 64.88
N GLY A 97 9.32 3.78 65.25
CA GLY A 97 9.27 3.36 66.64
C GLY A 97 8.59 2.02 66.79
N HIS A 98 8.34 1.66 68.03
CA HIS A 98 7.58 0.47 68.36
C HIS A 98 6.59 0.79 69.48
N VAL A 99 5.45 0.11 69.46
CA VAL A 99 4.33 0.40 70.34
C VAL A 99 3.68 -0.89 70.84
N THR A 100 3.08 -0.81 72.02
CA THR A 100 2.06 -1.76 72.45
C THR A 100 0.68 -1.12 72.32
N LEU A 101 -0.22 -1.77 71.59
CA LEU A 101 -1.64 -1.42 71.59
C LEU A 101 -2.41 -2.45 72.41
N ARG A 102 -3.33 -1.98 73.26
CA ARG A 102 -4.14 -2.83 74.12
C ARG A 102 -5.61 -2.44 74.07
N ALA A 103 -6.48 -3.43 74.07
CA ALA A 103 -7.91 -3.22 74.13
C ALA A 103 -8.66 -4.40 74.74
N PHE A 104 -9.88 -4.16 75.21
CA PHE A 104 -10.72 -5.13 75.89
C PHE A 104 -12.08 -5.25 75.20
N ILE A 105 -12.48 -6.47 74.89
CA ILE A 105 -13.80 -6.77 74.33
C ILE A 105 -14.62 -7.50 75.40
N HIS A 106 -15.73 -6.90 75.80
CA HIS A 106 -16.68 -7.53 76.71
C HIS A 106 -17.72 -8.29 75.89
N VAL A 107 -17.80 -9.60 76.08
CA VAL A 107 -18.71 -10.49 75.35
C VAL A 107 -19.73 -11.12 76.29
N SER A 108 -20.83 -11.62 75.74
CA SER A 108 -21.86 -12.32 76.52
C SER A 108 -21.37 -13.70 76.99
N LYS A 109 -21.98 -14.25 78.07
CA LYS A 109 -21.74 -15.65 78.49
C LYS A 109 -21.94 -16.69 77.39
N GLN A 110 -22.83 -16.42 76.43
CA GLN A 110 -23.12 -17.34 75.33
C GLN A 110 -21.97 -17.40 74.31
N THR A 111 -21.13 -16.37 74.27
CA THR A 111 -19.98 -16.26 73.36
C THR A 111 -18.74 -16.98 73.93
N VAL A 112 -18.67 -17.19 75.25
CA VAL A 112 -17.59 -17.93 75.90
C VAL A 112 -17.57 -19.37 75.39
N GLY A 113 -16.40 -19.83 74.92
CA GLY A 113 -16.20 -21.14 74.30
C GLY A 113 -16.59 -21.23 72.82
N GLN A 114 -17.16 -20.17 72.22
CA GLN A 114 -17.47 -20.14 70.80
C GLN A 114 -16.20 -19.97 69.95
N GLU A 115 -16.09 -20.67 68.83
CA GLU A 115 -15.04 -20.42 67.84
C GLU A 115 -15.30 -19.12 67.08
N LEU A 116 -14.57 -18.07 67.45
CA LEU A 116 -14.53 -16.80 66.73
C LEU A 116 -13.31 -16.74 65.81
N ARG A 117 -13.38 -15.81 64.87
CA ARG A 117 -12.29 -15.45 63.98
C ARG A 117 -12.01 -13.97 64.12
N ILE A 118 -10.75 -13.60 64.17
CA ILE A 118 -10.31 -12.22 64.08
C ILE A 118 -9.53 -12.03 62.79
N TYR A 119 -9.95 -11.06 61.98
CA TYR A 119 -9.25 -10.59 60.81
C TYR A 119 -8.35 -9.42 61.20
N ILE A 120 -7.06 -9.59 60.95
CA ILE A 120 -6.04 -8.57 61.16
C ILE A 120 -5.60 -8.10 59.77
N PRO A 121 -5.86 -6.83 59.40
CA PRO A 121 -5.51 -6.29 58.09
C PRO A 121 -4.01 -6.00 58.01
N ASP A 122 -3.60 -5.25 56.99
CA ASP A 122 -2.23 -4.77 56.88
C ASP A 122 -1.87 -3.85 58.06
N VAL A 123 -0.87 -4.31 58.83
CA VAL A 123 -0.23 -3.56 59.90
C VAL A 123 1.13 -3.07 59.42
N ALA A 124 1.53 -1.88 59.84
CA ALA A 124 2.83 -1.30 59.52
C ALA A 124 3.99 -2.24 59.93
N SER A 125 4.94 -2.43 59.01
CA SER A 125 6.18 -3.23 59.15
C SER A 125 5.96 -4.66 59.66
N SER A 126 5.76 -4.85 60.96
CA SER A 126 5.63 -6.15 61.62
C SER A 126 4.83 -6.05 62.91
N TYR A 127 4.20 -7.16 63.32
CA TYR A 127 3.48 -7.23 64.58
C TYR A 127 3.48 -8.62 65.23
N ARG A 128 3.25 -8.65 66.54
CA ARG A 128 2.82 -9.83 67.32
C ARG A 128 1.47 -9.54 67.96
N PHE A 129 0.62 -10.55 68.01
CA PHE A 129 -0.74 -10.47 68.51
C PHE A 129 -0.94 -11.50 69.62
N PHE A 130 -1.38 -11.00 70.77
CA PHE A 130 -1.73 -11.78 71.94
C PHE A 130 -3.21 -11.61 72.24
N ALA A 131 -3.84 -12.68 72.72
CA ALA A 131 -5.17 -12.63 73.30
C ALA A 131 -5.17 -13.35 74.65
N ASN A 132 -5.74 -12.72 75.68
CA ASN A 132 -5.83 -13.26 77.04
C ASN A 132 -4.50 -13.84 77.56
N GLY A 133 -3.41 -13.11 77.37
CA GLY A 133 -2.09 -13.57 77.81
C GLY A 133 -1.30 -14.42 76.81
N ILE A 134 -1.96 -15.01 75.81
CA ILE A 134 -1.38 -16.04 74.94
C ILE A 134 -0.99 -15.45 73.58
N LEU A 135 0.21 -15.76 73.10
CA LEU A 135 0.65 -15.39 71.74
C LEU A 135 -0.16 -16.19 70.70
N ILE A 136 -1.10 -15.52 70.03
CA ILE A 136 -1.93 -16.11 68.98
C ILE A 136 -1.17 -16.17 67.64
N GLY A 137 -0.34 -15.16 67.38
CA GLY A 137 0.56 -15.16 66.23
C GLY A 137 1.09 -13.78 65.89
N GLY A 138 1.42 -13.56 64.63
CA GLY A 138 1.93 -12.27 64.15
C GLY A 138 2.37 -12.34 62.69
N GLN A 139 2.91 -11.22 62.20
CA GLN A 139 3.57 -11.14 60.91
C GLN A 139 4.91 -10.42 61.07
N GLY A 140 5.95 -10.99 60.47
CA GLY A 140 7.31 -10.49 60.65
C GLY A 140 7.81 -10.75 62.07
N LYS A 141 8.80 -9.96 62.51
CA LYS A 141 9.35 -10.03 63.86
C LYS A 141 9.56 -8.60 64.38
N PRO A 142 8.63 -8.06 65.19
CA PRO A 142 8.79 -6.71 65.74
C PRO A 142 9.99 -6.65 66.67
N GLY A 143 10.84 -5.66 66.40
CA GLY A 143 12.04 -5.32 67.15
C GLY A 143 11.92 -3.95 67.81
N ILE A 144 12.83 -3.66 68.74
CA ILE A 144 12.91 -2.37 69.44
C ILE A 144 13.74 -1.33 68.67
N ASN A 145 14.33 -1.73 67.54
CA ASN A 145 15.10 -0.91 66.62
C ASN A 145 15.04 -1.53 65.20
N GLN A 146 15.58 -0.82 64.21
CA GLN A 146 15.55 -1.24 62.80
C GLN A 146 16.29 -2.56 62.51
N PHE A 147 17.35 -2.89 63.26
CA PHE A 147 18.14 -4.10 63.02
C PHE A 147 17.48 -5.36 63.57
N ASP A 148 16.69 -5.20 64.64
CA ASP A 148 15.95 -6.30 65.28
C ASP A 148 14.56 -6.52 64.66
N ASP A 149 14.04 -5.54 63.91
CA ASP A 149 12.78 -5.63 63.19
C ASP A 149 12.93 -6.44 61.90
N THR A 150 11.97 -7.32 61.62
CA THR A 150 11.87 -8.01 60.34
C THR A 150 10.48 -7.74 59.74
N PRO A 151 10.37 -6.85 58.74
CA PRO A 151 9.09 -6.45 58.18
C PRO A 151 8.46 -7.59 57.37
N ARG A 152 7.14 -7.74 57.50
CA ARG A 152 6.31 -8.58 56.63
C ARG A 152 4.86 -8.12 56.72
N ILE A 153 4.40 -7.40 55.70
CA ILE A 153 3.02 -6.90 55.67
C ILE A 153 2.14 -7.89 54.94
N LYS A 154 1.18 -8.47 55.67
CA LYS A 154 0.16 -9.35 55.11
C LYS A 154 -1.03 -9.47 56.07
N SER A 155 -2.24 -9.32 55.54
CA SER A 155 -3.47 -9.67 56.23
C SER A 155 -3.45 -11.12 56.76
N LYS A 156 -4.06 -11.35 57.92
CA LYS A 156 -4.22 -12.70 58.46
C LYS A 156 -5.48 -12.87 59.30
N TYR A 157 -5.97 -14.11 59.28
CA TYR A 157 -7.10 -14.54 60.10
C TYR A 157 -6.58 -15.46 61.21
N TYR A 158 -6.98 -15.19 62.45
CA TYR A 158 -6.63 -16.01 63.61
C TYR A 158 -7.89 -16.54 64.28
N THR A 159 -7.80 -17.75 64.79
CA THR A 159 -8.87 -18.32 65.63
C THR A 159 -8.76 -17.75 67.03
N LEU A 160 -9.89 -17.34 67.58
CA LEU A 160 -10.01 -16.85 68.94
C LEU A 160 -11.16 -17.60 69.61
N ILE A 161 -10.90 -18.24 70.74
CA ILE A 161 -11.91 -18.92 71.55
C ILE A 161 -11.93 -18.21 72.90
N PRO A 162 -12.96 -17.39 73.20
CA PRO A 162 -13.02 -16.68 74.46
C PRO A 162 -13.13 -17.67 75.62
N ASP A 163 -12.20 -17.60 76.57
CA ASP A 163 -12.21 -18.40 77.80
C ASP A 163 -13.00 -17.72 78.94
N ASN A 164 -13.18 -16.40 78.85
CA ASN A 164 -13.93 -15.56 79.79
C ASN A 164 -14.80 -14.51 79.05
N GLU A 165 -15.66 -13.81 79.79
CA GLU A 165 -16.52 -12.72 79.26
C GLU A 165 -15.72 -11.46 78.86
N VAL A 166 -14.43 -11.39 79.19
CA VAL A 166 -13.54 -10.29 78.79
C VAL A 166 -12.40 -10.88 77.98
N ILE A 167 -12.22 -10.35 76.77
CA ILE A 167 -11.14 -10.68 75.86
C ILE A 167 -10.17 -9.50 75.84
N GLU A 168 -8.98 -9.68 76.39
CA GLU A 168 -7.86 -8.76 76.25
C GLU A 168 -7.15 -9.02 74.92
N LEU A 169 -7.01 -7.99 74.10
CA LEU A 169 -6.22 -7.98 72.88
C LEU A 169 -4.97 -7.13 73.10
N VAL A 170 -3.79 -7.67 72.78
CA VAL A 170 -2.52 -6.93 72.85
C VAL A 170 -1.74 -7.10 71.54
N PHE A 171 -1.35 -5.99 70.95
CA PHE A 171 -0.50 -5.95 69.76
C PHE A 171 0.83 -5.29 70.07
N HIS A 172 1.92 -5.97 69.73
CA HIS A 172 3.24 -5.34 69.64
C HIS A 172 3.48 -5.00 68.17
N ILE A 173 3.63 -3.73 67.84
CA ILE A 173 3.84 -3.25 66.47
C ILE A 173 5.17 -2.52 66.43
N ALA A 174 6.01 -2.84 65.45
CA ALA A 174 7.21 -2.07 65.14
C ALA A 174 7.02 -1.40 63.78
N ASN A 175 7.57 -0.19 63.60
CA ASN A 175 7.68 0.44 62.30
C ASN A 175 9.02 1.17 62.20
N TYR A 176 9.94 0.63 61.42
CA TYR A 176 11.21 1.29 61.09
C TYR A 176 11.39 1.53 59.59
N ASP A 177 10.61 0.84 58.75
CA ASP A 177 10.77 0.87 57.29
C ASP A 177 9.65 1.60 56.54
N ASN A 178 8.45 1.73 57.11
CA ASN A 178 7.31 2.37 56.44
C ASN A 178 7.06 3.79 56.91
N ASN A 179 6.33 4.55 56.08
CA ASN A 179 5.99 5.95 56.38
C ASN A 179 4.81 6.13 57.31
N PHE A 180 4.03 5.07 57.57
CA PHE A 180 2.85 5.10 58.43
C PHE A 180 2.94 3.93 59.39
N GLY A 181 2.91 4.22 60.69
CA GLY A 181 2.76 3.24 61.75
C GLY A 181 1.33 2.72 61.87
N GLY A 182 1.13 1.74 62.74
CA GLY A 182 -0.19 1.29 63.17
C GLY A 182 -0.95 0.43 62.15
N PHE A 183 -2.27 0.46 62.26
CA PHE A 183 -3.20 -0.30 61.41
C PHE A 183 -3.66 0.55 60.23
N TRP A 184 -3.52 0.03 59.01
CA TRP A 184 -3.92 0.74 57.79
C TRP A 184 -5.36 0.45 57.35
N ALA A 185 -6.04 -0.47 58.02
CA ALA A 185 -7.45 -0.72 57.87
C ALA A 185 -8.02 -1.25 59.20
N ILE A 186 -9.34 -1.36 59.27
CA ILE A 186 -10.05 -1.76 60.48
C ILE A 186 -9.93 -3.28 60.66
N PRO A 187 -9.44 -3.78 61.82
CA PRO A 187 -9.55 -5.19 62.17
C PRO A 187 -11.00 -5.57 62.45
N SER A 188 -11.38 -6.83 62.23
CA SER A 188 -12.75 -7.28 62.48
C SER A 188 -12.80 -8.60 63.26
N LEU A 189 -13.80 -8.74 64.12
CA LEU A 189 -14.09 -9.94 64.91
C LEU A 189 -15.44 -10.49 64.51
N GLY A 190 -15.53 -11.78 64.26
CA GLY A 190 -16.79 -12.39 63.85
C GLY A 190 -16.87 -13.86 64.17
N ASN A 191 -18.04 -14.42 63.88
CA ASN A 191 -18.19 -15.87 63.85
C ASN A 191 -17.22 -16.46 62.82
N LYS A 192 -16.65 -17.63 63.12
CA LYS A 192 -15.74 -18.34 62.21
C LYS A 192 -16.29 -18.49 60.79
N ASN A 193 -17.54 -18.92 60.65
CA ASN A 193 -18.16 -19.13 59.35
C ASN A 193 -18.34 -17.82 58.57
N ALA A 194 -18.66 -16.72 59.26
CA ALA A 194 -18.84 -15.41 58.65
C ALA A 194 -17.55 -14.92 57.97
N LEU A 195 -16.45 -14.87 58.74
CA LEU A 195 -15.17 -14.35 58.27
C LEU A 195 -14.44 -15.31 57.32
N ASP A 196 -14.55 -16.63 57.52
CA ASP A 196 -14.00 -17.59 56.56
C ASP A 196 -14.76 -17.52 55.21
N ARG A 197 -16.09 -17.27 55.23
CA ARG A 197 -16.87 -17.02 54.01
C ARG A 197 -16.47 -15.72 53.33
N GLU A 198 -16.28 -14.64 54.08
CA GLU A 198 -15.82 -13.36 53.53
C GLU A 198 -14.44 -13.51 52.86
N LYS A 199 -13.50 -14.18 53.55
CA LYS A 199 -12.19 -14.52 52.99
C LYS A 199 -12.30 -15.33 51.70
N MET A 200 -13.16 -16.36 51.69
CA MET A 200 -13.36 -17.19 50.51
C MET A 200 -13.92 -16.37 49.33
N LEU A 201 -14.89 -15.48 49.58
CA LEU A 201 -15.46 -14.60 48.56
C LEU A 201 -14.44 -13.58 48.05
N ALA A 202 -13.62 -12.99 48.92
CA ALA A 202 -12.54 -12.08 48.54
C ALA A 202 -11.52 -12.78 47.65
N ASN A 203 -11.04 -13.96 48.06
CA ASN A 203 -10.10 -14.77 47.29
C ASN A 203 -10.66 -15.20 45.93
N ALA A 204 -11.92 -15.69 45.90
CA ALA A 204 -12.57 -16.10 44.66
C ALA A 204 -12.68 -14.93 43.66
N ARG A 205 -13.01 -13.75 44.17
CA ARG A 205 -13.13 -12.52 43.38
C ARG A 205 -11.79 -12.07 42.81
N GLU A 206 -10.72 -12.06 43.61
CA GLU A 206 -9.37 -11.71 43.14
C GLU A 206 -8.84 -12.71 42.12
N LEU A 207 -8.99 -14.01 42.37
CA LEU A 207 -8.54 -15.07 41.45
C LEU A 207 -9.31 -15.04 40.12
N PHE A 208 -10.63 -14.79 40.17
CA PHE A 208 -11.43 -14.63 38.96
C PHE A 208 -10.94 -13.45 38.12
N LEU A 209 -10.75 -12.28 38.75
CA LEU A 209 -10.27 -11.09 38.07
C LEU A 209 -8.86 -11.27 37.51
N LEU A 210 -7.95 -11.87 38.29
CA LEU A 210 -6.59 -12.19 37.86
C LEU A 210 -6.59 -13.12 36.65
N GLY A 211 -7.36 -14.21 36.72
CA GLY A 211 -7.51 -15.17 35.62
C GLY A 211 -8.07 -14.51 34.36
N ALA A 212 -9.09 -13.65 34.50
CA ALA A 212 -9.66 -12.91 33.38
C ALA A 212 -8.63 -11.96 32.73
N LEU A 213 -7.88 -11.19 33.53
CA LEU A 213 -6.85 -10.27 33.02
C LEU A 213 -5.71 -11.00 32.32
N VAL A 214 -5.24 -12.12 32.88
CA VAL A 214 -4.19 -12.94 32.26
C VAL A 214 -4.67 -13.55 30.95
N LEU A 215 -5.87 -14.12 30.91
CA LEU A 215 -6.44 -14.72 29.70
C LEU A 215 -6.65 -13.67 28.60
N ILE A 216 -7.12 -12.48 28.94
CA ILE A 216 -7.30 -11.38 27.99
C ILE A 216 -5.94 -10.86 27.51
N GLY A 217 -4.96 -10.75 28.40
CA GLY A 217 -3.58 -10.40 28.06
C GLY A 217 -2.99 -11.40 27.07
N LEU A 218 -3.11 -12.70 27.34
CA LEU A 218 -2.66 -13.78 26.46
C LEU A 218 -3.37 -13.76 25.10
N TYR A 219 -4.68 -13.54 25.08
CA TYR A 219 -5.45 -13.41 23.84
C TYR A 219 -4.94 -12.27 22.96
N HIS A 220 -4.75 -11.08 23.52
CA HIS A 220 -4.22 -9.93 22.77
C HIS A 220 -2.76 -10.14 22.36
N PHE A 221 -1.94 -10.73 23.23
CA PHE A 221 -0.56 -11.08 22.89
C PHE A 221 -0.49 -12.08 21.72
N GLY A 222 -1.38 -13.08 21.70
CA GLY A 222 -1.56 -14.00 20.59
C GLY A 222 -2.00 -13.30 19.31
N LEU A 223 -3.01 -12.42 19.38
CA LEU A 223 -3.47 -11.62 18.23
C LEU A 223 -2.38 -10.73 17.64
N TYR A 224 -1.48 -10.22 18.47
CA TYR A 224 -0.36 -9.40 18.01
C TYR A 224 0.58 -10.17 17.07
N PHE A 225 0.77 -11.48 17.26
CA PHE A 225 1.57 -12.29 16.33
C PHE A 225 0.95 -12.38 14.94
N TYR A 226 -0.39 -12.44 14.85
CA TYR A 226 -1.11 -12.42 13.58
C TYR A 226 -1.16 -11.02 12.96
N LYS A 227 -1.15 -9.97 13.77
CA LYS A 227 -1.30 -8.57 13.35
C LYS A 227 -0.18 -7.67 13.85
N ARG A 228 1.07 -8.00 13.52
CA ARG A 228 2.26 -7.25 14.00
C ARG A 228 2.27 -5.76 13.64
N LYS A 229 1.51 -5.33 12.62
CA LYS A 229 1.37 -3.92 12.25
C LYS A 229 0.46 -3.13 13.20
N GLU A 230 -0.44 -3.79 13.94
CA GLU A 230 -1.35 -3.15 14.90
C GLU A 230 -0.72 -3.13 16.30
N THR A 231 0.24 -2.21 16.52
CA THR A 231 1.00 -2.10 17.78
C THR A 231 0.13 -1.78 19.01
N SER A 232 -1.08 -1.25 18.82
CA SER A 232 -2.06 -1.06 19.89
C SER A 232 -2.42 -2.35 20.62
N ILE A 233 -2.46 -3.48 19.90
CA ILE A 233 -2.78 -4.78 20.49
C ILE A 233 -1.70 -5.21 21.50
N PHE A 234 -0.43 -4.96 21.17
CA PHE A 234 0.71 -5.27 22.03
C PHE A 234 0.67 -4.45 23.32
N TYR A 235 0.55 -3.12 23.23
CA TYR A 235 0.53 -2.27 24.43
C TYR A 235 -0.66 -2.59 25.33
N PHE A 236 -1.82 -2.92 24.75
CA PHE A 236 -2.98 -3.34 25.54
C PHE A 236 -2.75 -4.68 26.25
N ALA A 237 -2.10 -5.65 25.59
CA ALA A 237 -1.74 -6.92 26.22
C ALA A 237 -0.79 -6.72 27.42
N VAL A 238 0.27 -5.92 27.23
CA VAL A 238 1.23 -5.58 28.29
C VAL A 238 0.53 -4.87 29.46
N PHE A 239 -0.39 -3.94 29.17
CA PHE A 239 -1.19 -3.27 30.20
C PHE A 239 -2.05 -4.27 31.01
N CYS A 240 -2.69 -5.24 30.36
CA CYS A 240 -3.48 -6.27 31.06
C CYS A 240 -2.59 -7.12 31.97
N PHE A 241 -1.40 -7.52 31.52
CA PHE A 241 -0.44 -8.26 32.36
C PHE A 241 0.06 -7.43 33.55
N LEU A 242 0.38 -6.15 33.34
CA LEU A 242 0.80 -5.26 34.42
C LEU A 242 -0.29 -5.11 35.48
N LEU A 243 -1.57 -4.98 35.08
CA LEU A 243 -2.68 -4.93 36.04
C LEU A 243 -2.95 -6.28 36.70
N GLY A 244 -2.75 -7.40 35.99
CA GLY A 244 -2.78 -8.73 36.60
C GLY A 244 -1.71 -8.88 37.69
N ILE A 245 -0.46 -8.46 37.40
CA ILE A 245 0.61 -8.42 38.40
C ILE A 245 0.22 -7.51 39.56
N ARG A 246 -0.27 -6.29 39.30
CA ARG A 246 -0.71 -5.37 40.36
C ARG A 246 -1.73 -6.02 41.28
N LEU A 247 -2.78 -6.61 40.71
CA LEU A 247 -3.84 -7.27 41.46
C LEU A 247 -3.30 -8.41 42.34
N ALA A 248 -2.41 -9.24 41.79
CA ALA A 248 -1.83 -10.39 42.48
C ALA A 248 -0.94 -10.01 43.68
N PHE A 249 -0.37 -8.80 43.67
CA PHE A 249 0.55 -8.30 44.70
C PHE A 249 -0.06 -7.28 45.68
N THR A 250 -1.19 -6.63 45.35
CA THR A 250 -1.78 -5.55 46.20
C THR A 250 -2.86 -6.05 47.17
N GLY A 251 -3.75 -6.94 46.73
CA GLY A 251 -4.95 -7.38 47.48
C GLY A 251 -4.64 -8.31 48.66
N GLU A 252 -5.17 -9.53 48.68
CA GLU A 252 -4.80 -10.55 49.69
C GLU A 252 -3.34 -11.06 49.54
N ARG A 253 -2.59 -10.47 48.60
CA ARG A 253 -1.21 -10.82 48.23
C ARG A 253 -1.04 -12.32 48.00
N TYR A 254 -1.95 -12.89 47.22
CA TYR A 254 -2.02 -14.34 46.95
C TYR A 254 -0.68 -14.92 46.46
N VAL A 255 0.13 -14.14 45.75
CA VAL A 255 1.47 -14.56 45.30
C VAL A 255 2.38 -14.94 46.48
N LEU A 256 2.27 -14.28 47.63
CA LEU A 256 3.03 -14.62 48.83
C LEU A 256 2.54 -15.91 49.51
N GLU A 257 1.33 -16.39 49.18
CA GLU A 257 0.86 -17.73 49.56
C GLU A 257 1.42 -18.80 48.65
N LEU A 258 1.42 -18.55 47.33
CA LEU A 258 1.97 -19.47 46.34
C LEU A 258 3.49 -19.62 46.45
N PHE A 259 4.20 -18.53 46.80
CA PHE A 259 5.65 -18.49 46.91
C PHE A 259 6.08 -17.95 48.29
N PRO A 260 6.00 -18.77 49.36
CA PRO A 260 6.33 -18.32 50.71
C PRO A 260 7.78 -17.87 50.91
N SER A 261 8.69 -18.30 50.04
CA SER A 261 10.10 -17.93 50.02
C SER A 261 10.37 -16.57 49.37
N LEU A 262 9.38 -15.96 48.71
CA LEU A 262 9.55 -14.67 48.08
C LEU A 262 9.77 -13.58 49.14
N HIS A 263 10.90 -12.89 49.05
CA HIS A 263 11.27 -11.83 49.98
C HIS A 263 10.28 -10.65 49.87
N TRP A 264 9.73 -10.20 51.01
CA TRP A 264 8.67 -9.19 51.06
C TRP A 264 9.03 -7.85 50.37
N PRO A 265 10.22 -7.26 50.59
CA PRO A 265 10.65 -6.05 49.87
C PRO A 265 10.63 -6.20 48.35
N THR A 266 10.95 -7.40 47.83
CA THR A 266 10.91 -7.68 46.40
C THR A 266 9.47 -7.70 45.89
N ALA A 267 8.57 -8.36 46.62
CA ALA A 267 7.14 -8.37 46.27
C ALA A 267 6.55 -6.96 46.28
N PHE A 268 6.88 -6.16 47.28
CA PHE A 268 6.45 -4.77 47.38
C PHE A 268 6.98 -3.93 46.21
N ARG A 269 8.25 -4.07 45.82
CA ARG A 269 8.80 -3.39 44.63
C ARG A 269 8.11 -3.80 43.33
N ILE A 270 7.74 -5.07 43.18
CA ILE A 270 6.97 -5.55 42.01
C ILE A 270 5.60 -4.89 41.96
N GLU A 271 4.93 -4.73 43.10
CA GLU A 271 3.65 -4.03 43.23
C GLU A 271 3.73 -2.61 42.66
N PHE A 272 4.72 -1.80 43.08
CA PHE A 272 4.89 -0.43 42.56
C PHE A 272 5.39 -0.38 41.12
N ALA A 273 6.30 -1.28 40.73
CA ALA A 273 6.76 -1.40 39.35
C ALA A 273 5.58 -1.60 38.39
N SER A 274 4.63 -2.45 38.77
CA SER A 274 3.43 -2.69 37.97
C SER A 274 2.63 -1.41 37.70
N PHE A 275 2.56 -0.49 38.67
CA PHE A 275 1.90 0.81 38.51
C PHE A 275 2.72 1.78 37.67
N TYR A 276 4.04 1.88 37.94
CA TYR A 276 4.96 2.76 37.21
C TYR A 276 5.01 2.45 35.72
N PHE A 277 4.90 1.18 35.34
CA PHE A 277 4.86 0.77 33.94
C PHE A 277 3.45 0.77 33.33
N ALA A 278 2.38 0.66 34.13
CA ALA A 278 1.01 0.62 33.61
C ALA A 278 0.58 1.95 32.96
N VAL A 279 0.86 3.08 33.62
CA VAL A 279 0.51 4.43 33.15
C VAL A 279 1.13 4.75 31.76
N PRO A 280 2.47 4.66 31.56
CA PRO A 280 3.07 4.92 30.25
C PRO A 280 2.66 3.89 29.19
N THR A 281 2.49 2.62 29.55
CA THR A 281 2.00 1.58 28.63
C THR A 281 0.60 1.91 28.12
N PHE A 282 -0.30 2.36 29.00
CA PHE A 282 -1.65 2.76 28.58
C PHE A 282 -1.62 4.02 27.71
N LEU A 283 -0.74 4.98 28.00
CA LEU A 283 -0.55 6.15 27.14
C LEU A 283 -0.04 5.75 25.73
N LEU A 284 0.89 4.80 25.65
CA LEU A 284 1.37 4.24 24.38
C LEU A 284 0.26 3.53 23.61
N PHE A 285 -0.61 2.79 24.31
CA PHE A 285 -1.82 2.22 23.72
C PHE A 285 -2.71 3.30 23.09
N ILE A 286 -3.01 4.39 23.82
CA ILE A 286 -3.81 5.50 23.29
C ILE A 286 -3.11 6.21 22.11
N TYR A 287 -1.80 6.44 22.20
CA TYR A 287 -1.00 7.03 21.12
C TYR A 287 -1.06 6.19 19.84
N SER A 288 -0.98 4.86 19.97
CA SER A 288 -1.05 3.95 18.83
C SER A 288 -2.45 3.89 18.18
N LEU A 289 -3.51 4.14 18.96
CA LEU A 289 -4.89 4.20 18.44
C LEU A 289 -5.23 5.54 17.78
N PHE A 290 -4.75 6.65 18.35
CA PHE A 290 -5.06 8.01 17.89
C PHE A 290 -3.79 8.84 17.67
N PRO A 291 -2.90 8.43 16.74
CA PRO A 291 -1.61 9.10 16.55
C PRO A 291 -1.73 10.53 16.01
N LYS A 292 -2.82 10.84 15.29
CA LYS A 292 -3.06 12.19 14.71
C LYS A 292 -3.56 13.18 15.76
N GLU A 293 -4.25 12.69 16.78
CA GLU A 293 -4.80 13.49 17.87
C GLU A 293 -3.80 13.67 19.02
N SER A 294 -2.78 12.80 19.09
CA SER A 294 -1.76 12.77 20.13
C SER A 294 -0.54 13.64 19.80
N ASN A 295 0.13 14.17 20.83
CA ASN A 295 1.35 14.93 20.72
C ASN A 295 2.55 14.05 21.10
N PRO A 296 3.45 13.71 20.16
CA PRO A 296 4.58 12.81 20.43
C PRO A 296 5.56 13.37 21.47
N LYS A 297 5.68 14.71 21.60
CA LYS A 297 6.56 15.32 22.61
C LYS A 297 6.05 15.07 24.03
N TYR A 298 4.73 15.18 24.23
CA TYR A 298 4.11 14.90 25.54
C TYR A 298 4.22 13.42 25.92
N VAL A 299 3.96 12.52 24.95
CA VAL A 299 4.14 11.08 25.18
C VAL A 299 5.57 10.77 25.59
N ARG A 300 6.56 11.37 24.90
CA ARG A 300 7.98 11.19 25.23
C ARG A 300 8.33 11.75 26.62
N SER A 301 7.79 12.90 27.01
CA SER A 301 8.05 13.46 28.35
C SER A 301 7.48 12.59 29.46
N VAL A 302 6.26 12.06 29.29
CA VAL A 302 5.67 11.13 30.28
C VAL A 302 6.51 9.85 30.37
N LEU A 303 6.97 9.29 29.25
CA LEU A 303 7.83 8.11 29.26
C LEU A 303 9.14 8.35 30.01
N ILE A 304 9.82 9.47 29.74
CA ILE A 304 11.06 9.83 30.44
C ILE A 304 10.80 10.01 31.93
N ALA A 305 9.72 10.70 32.30
CA ALA A 305 9.34 10.87 33.70
C ALA A 305 9.03 9.53 34.37
N SER A 306 8.25 8.64 33.73
CA SER A 306 7.96 7.31 34.26
C SER A 306 9.23 6.47 34.45
N ILE A 307 10.17 6.53 33.50
CA ILE A 307 11.48 5.85 33.64
C ILE A 307 12.25 6.42 34.84
N ALA A 308 12.29 7.74 34.99
CA ALA A 308 12.94 8.40 36.13
C ALA A 308 12.32 7.96 37.47
N PHE A 309 10.98 7.92 37.55
CA PHE A 309 10.28 7.40 38.74
C PHE A 309 10.56 5.92 38.97
N SER A 310 10.72 5.09 37.94
CA SER A 310 11.06 3.67 38.11
C SER A 310 12.41 3.46 38.82
N PHE A 311 13.37 4.39 38.69
CA PHE A 311 14.62 4.31 39.45
C PHE A 311 14.43 4.50 40.96
N THR A 312 13.32 5.12 41.40
CA THR A 312 13.02 5.25 42.84
C THR A 312 12.84 3.89 43.52
N LEU A 313 12.49 2.83 42.79
CA LEU A 313 12.33 1.48 43.35
C LEU A 313 13.62 0.90 43.96
N PHE A 314 14.79 1.43 43.60
CA PHE A 314 16.07 1.05 44.19
C PHE A 314 16.37 1.77 45.52
N LEU A 315 15.61 2.82 45.84
CA LEU A 315 15.73 3.55 47.10
C LEU A 315 15.12 2.74 48.27
N PRO A 316 15.39 3.12 49.53
CA PRO A 316 14.69 2.55 50.68
C PRO A 316 13.17 2.72 50.60
N ILE A 317 12.43 1.79 51.20
CA ILE A 317 10.96 1.74 51.13
C ILE A 317 10.31 3.04 51.57
N SER A 318 10.78 3.61 52.68
CA SER A 318 10.31 4.91 53.18
C SER A 318 10.48 6.05 52.17
N VAL A 319 11.52 6.03 51.35
CA VAL A 319 11.82 7.12 50.40
C VAL A 319 10.93 7.03 49.17
N PHE A 320 10.88 5.87 48.52
CA PHE A 320 10.13 5.76 47.26
C PHE A 320 8.62 5.81 47.47
N THR A 321 8.12 5.41 48.63
CA THR A 321 6.69 5.54 48.97
C THR A 321 6.26 7.01 49.16
N ILE A 322 7.18 7.93 49.52
CA ILE A 322 6.92 9.39 49.46
C ILE A 322 6.93 9.86 48.01
N LEU A 323 7.93 9.45 47.23
CA LEU A 323 8.07 9.85 45.83
C LEU A 323 6.91 9.34 44.95
N LEU A 324 6.22 8.29 45.39
CA LEU A 324 5.01 7.76 44.76
C LEU A 324 3.93 8.84 44.57
N TYR A 325 3.73 9.75 45.54
CA TYR A 325 2.75 10.83 45.41
C TYR A 325 3.06 11.72 44.19
N GLY A 326 4.35 11.95 43.91
CA GLY A 326 4.78 12.65 42.68
C GLY A 326 4.39 11.89 41.41
N PHE A 327 4.52 10.56 41.41
CA PHE A 327 4.07 9.74 40.28
C PHE A 327 2.54 9.70 40.15
N GLN A 328 1.79 9.72 41.25
CA GLN A 328 0.32 9.81 41.21
C GLN A 328 -0.13 11.12 40.55
N VAL A 329 0.53 12.25 40.85
CA VAL A 329 0.28 13.53 40.16
C VAL A 329 0.53 13.40 38.65
N LEU A 330 1.65 12.79 38.24
CA LEU A 330 1.92 12.50 36.82
C LEU A 330 0.83 11.61 36.19
N ALA A 331 0.33 10.61 36.93
CA ALA A 331 -0.75 9.74 36.48
C ALA A 331 -2.06 10.52 36.27
N PHE A 332 -2.44 11.42 37.19
CA PHE A 332 -3.61 12.28 37.03
C PHE A 332 -3.54 13.17 35.78
N PHE A 333 -2.41 13.83 35.54
CA PHE A 333 -2.21 14.61 34.32
C PHE A 333 -2.28 13.72 33.07
N THR A 334 -1.73 12.51 33.14
CA THR A 334 -1.81 11.54 32.04
C THR A 334 -3.25 11.08 31.77
N ILE A 335 -4.06 10.84 32.80
CA ILE A 335 -5.48 10.50 32.67
C ILE A 335 -6.23 11.65 32.00
N GLY A 336 -6.04 12.90 32.46
CA GLY A 336 -6.64 14.08 31.85
C GLY A 336 -6.26 14.24 30.37
N TYR A 337 -5.00 14.00 30.04
CA TYR A 337 -4.52 14.03 28.65
C TYR A 337 -5.13 12.93 27.77
N VAL A 338 -5.25 11.71 28.30
CA VAL A 338 -5.92 10.60 27.61
C VAL A 338 -7.39 10.89 27.35
N ILE A 339 -8.11 11.49 28.32
CA ILE A 339 -9.49 11.95 28.13
C ILE A 339 -9.55 13.00 27.01
N HIS A 340 -8.64 13.98 27.03
CA HIS A 340 -8.56 15.02 26.00
C HIS A 340 -8.36 14.46 24.58
N ILE A 341 -7.43 13.51 24.39
CA ILE A 341 -7.19 12.86 23.08
C ILE A 341 -8.47 12.19 22.59
N ASN A 342 -9.15 11.44 23.46
CA ASN A 342 -10.33 10.69 23.07
C ASN A 342 -11.53 11.60 22.80
N PHE A 343 -11.67 12.70 23.55
CA PHE A 343 -12.63 13.74 23.25
C PHE A 343 -12.39 14.33 21.84
N LYS A 344 -11.12 14.64 21.51
CA LYS A 344 -10.74 15.11 20.17
C LYS A 344 -11.03 14.07 19.08
N ALA A 345 -10.83 12.78 19.36
CA ALA A 345 -11.18 11.69 18.43
C ALA A 345 -12.69 11.60 18.17
N VAL A 346 -13.51 11.81 19.21
CA VAL A 346 -14.98 11.90 19.08
C VAL A 346 -15.39 13.12 18.25
N PHE A 347 -14.80 14.29 18.54
CA PHE A 347 -15.05 15.52 17.80
C PHE A 347 -14.69 15.39 16.31
N ASN A 348 -13.56 14.74 16.02
CA ASN A 348 -13.09 14.42 14.67
C ASN A 348 -13.85 13.26 14.00
N LYS A 349 -14.95 12.78 14.60
CA LYS A 349 -15.82 11.71 14.06
C LYS A 349 -15.07 10.42 13.70
N ARG A 350 -14.05 10.05 14.48
CA ARG A 350 -13.34 8.77 14.29
C ARG A 350 -14.31 7.60 14.45
N PRO A 351 -14.18 6.52 13.66
CA PRO A 351 -15.08 5.37 13.75
C PRO A 351 -15.03 4.75 15.15
N ASN A 352 -16.19 4.41 15.70
CA ASN A 352 -16.38 3.81 17.03
C ASN A 352 -15.83 4.62 18.22
N SER A 353 -15.39 5.87 18.01
CA SER A 353 -14.80 6.72 19.05
C SER A 353 -15.74 7.03 20.21
N LYS A 354 -17.04 7.21 19.95
CA LYS A 354 -18.04 7.49 21.01
C LYS A 354 -18.14 6.37 22.02
N LEU A 355 -18.23 5.12 21.53
CA LEU A 355 -18.35 3.95 22.39
C LEU A 355 -17.03 3.68 23.13
N PHE A 356 -15.89 3.86 22.45
CA PHE A 356 -14.56 3.78 23.06
C PHE A 356 -14.42 4.80 24.20
N PHE A 357 -14.82 6.05 23.97
CA PHE A 357 -14.72 7.13 24.95
C PHE A 357 -15.58 6.87 26.18
N LEU A 358 -16.78 6.30 26.03
CA LEU A 358 -17.61 5.90 27.16
C LEU A 358 -16.90 4.87 28.06
N GLY A 359 -16.36 3.80 27.45
CA GLY A 359 -15.61 2.79 28.21
C GLY A 359 -14.38 3.37 28.90
N LEU A 360 -13.70 4.30 28.22
CA LEU A 360 -12.53 4.98 28.76
C LEU A 360 -12.88 5.86 29.98
N LEU A 361 -14.01 6.56 29.96
CA LEU A 361 -14.44 7.38 31.11
C LEU A 361 -14.69 6.53 32.35
N ILE A 362 -15.31 5.36 32.20
CA ILE A 362 -15.51 4.40 33.30
C ILE A 362 -14.16 3.95 33.85
N LEU A 363 -13.24 3.54 32.98
CA LEU A 363 -11.90 3.12 33.39
C LEU A 363 -11.10 4.25 34.06
N ALA A 364 -11.13 5.45 33.47
CA ALA A 364 -10.42 6.63 33.99
C ALA A 364 -10.95 7.04 35.37
N PHE A 365 -12.26 7.01 35.57
CA PHE A 365 -12.88 7.26 36.87
C PHE A 365 -12.44 6.23 37.90
N SER A 366 -12.50 4.93 37.57
CA SER A 366 -12.09 3.89 38.51
C SER A 366 -10.60 3.95 38.88
N VAL A 367 -9.72 4.27 37.91
CA VAL A 367 -8.29 4.47 38.19
C VAL A 367 -8.08 5.70 39.08
N ALA A 368 -8.72 6.83 38.76
CA ALA A 368 -8.63 8.04 39.58
C ALA A 368 -9.13 7.80 41.02
N PHE A 369 -10.26 7.10 41.16
CA PHE A 369 -10.84 6.72 42.44
C PHE A 369 -9.90 5.83 43.26
N ASP A 370 -9.34 4.77 42.65
CA ASP A 370 -8.41 3.87 43.33
C ASP A 370 -7.11 4.60 43.75
N ILE A 371 -6.60 5.54 42.93
CA ILE A 371 -5.45 6.37 43.28
C ILE A 371 -5.77 7.28 44.49
N LEU A 372 -6.90 8.00 44.46
CA LEU A 372 -7.31 8.86 45.57
C LEU A 372 -7.47 8.07 46.86
N ARG A 373 -8.13 6.91 46.77
CA ARG A 373 -8.35 6.04 47.92
C ARG A 373 -7.05 5.55 48.54
N HIS A 374 -6.09 5.13 47.71
CA HIS A 374 -4.75 4.78 48.18
C HIS A 374 -4.01 5.97 48.80
N SER A 375 -4.24 7.20 48.29
CA SER A 375 -3.65 8.42 48.86
C SER A 375 -4.16 8.72 50.27
N VAL A 376 -5.41 8.37 50.58
CA VAL A 376 -6.04 8.53 51.91
C VAL A 376 -5.93 7.22 52.73
N ASN A 377 -5.07 6.29 52.32
CA ASN A 377 -4.83 4.99 52.97
C ASN A 377 -6.10 4.13 53.22
N ASN A 378 -7.17 4.32 52.45
CA ASN A 378 -8.37 3.51 52.56
C ASN A 378 -8.21 2.25 51.67
N ARG A 379 -8.34 1.05 52.25
CA ARG A 379 -7.95 -0.24 51.61
C ARG A 379 -9.10 -1.22 51.30
N GLY A 380 -10.31 -0.74 51.01
CA GLY A 380 -11.41 -1.63 50.60
C GLY A 380 -11.26 -2.26 49.19
N ILE A 381 -12.38 -2.57 48.53
CA ILE A 381 -12.41 -3.15 47.16
C ILE A 381 -11.96 -2.12 46.11
N GLY A 382 -10.97 -2.45 45.28
CA GLY A 382 -10.52 -1.61 44.16
C GLY A 382 -11.43 -1.75 42.92
N LEU A 383 -11.72 -0.64 42.23
CA LEU A 383 -12.67 -0.62 41.11
C LEU A 383 -12.01 -0.85 39.74
N THR A 384 -10.70 -0.61 39.61
CA THR A 384 -9.97 -0.67 38.34
C THR A 384 -10.11 -2.02 37.60
N PRO A 385 -9.97 -3.20 38.23
CA PRO A 385 -10.09 -4.48 37.52
C PRO A 385 -11.48 -4.69 36.90
N TYR A 386 -12.54 -4.28 37.60
CA TYR A 386 -13.92 -4.38 37.09
C TYR A 386 -14.14 -3.44 35.91
N ALA A 387 -13.71 -2.18 36.05
CA ALA A 387 -13.81 -1.20 34.97
C ALA A 387 -13.03 -1.62 33.74
N LEU A 388 -11.89 -2.30 33.92
CA LEU A 388 -11.12 -2.87 32.83
C LEU A 388 -11.87 -4.01 32.12
N LEU A 389 -12.51 -4.94 32.84
CA LEU A 389 -13.36 -5.96 32.19
C LEU A 389 -14.48 -5.34 31.35
N CYS A 390 -15.09 -4.27 31.87
CA CYS A 390 -16.11 -3.52 31.14
C CYS A 390 -15.53 -2.83 29.90
N PHE A 391 -14.35 -2.22 30.04
CA PHE A 391 -13.62 -1.61 28.93
C PHE A 391 -13.28 -2.66 27.86
N ILE A 392 -12.82 -3.84 28.25
CA ILE A 392 -12.49 -4.95 27.34
C ILE A 392 -13.73 -5.44 26.62
N PHE A 393 -14.85 -5.60 27.33
CA PHE A 393 -16.11 -5.97 26.70
C PHE A 393 -16.54 -4.92 25.65
N ILE A 394 -16.40 -3.63 25.97
CA ILE A 394 -16.62 -2.54 25.01
C ILE A 394 -15.64 -2.63 23.82
N GLN A 395 -14.35 -2.89 24.05
CA GLN A 395 -13.37 -3.12 22.97
C GLN A 395 -13.77 -4.29 22.08
N SER A 396 -14.24 -5.40 22.66
CA SER A 396 -14.67 -6.59 21.93
C SER A 396 -15.85 -6.30 21.01
N LEU A 397 -16.82 -5.51 21.48
CA LEU A 397 -17.93 -5.03 20.65
C LEU A 397 -17.46 -4.13 19.50
N ILE A 398 -16.50 -3.25 19.76
CA ILE A 398 -15.90 -2.38 18.74
C ILE A 398 -15.15 -3.20 17.68
N LEU A 399 -14.37 -4.19 18.11
CA LEU A 399 -13.64 -5.09 17.22
C LEU A 399 -14.61 -5.92 16.38
N SER A 400 -15.64 -6.48 17.00
CA SER A 400 -16.69 -7.25 16.32
C SER A 400 -17.42 -6.40 15.26
N SER A 401 -17.76 -5.16 15.60
CA SER A 401 -18.35 -4.21 14.65
C SER A 401 -17.39 -3.88 13.49
N ARG A 402 -16.09 -3.73 13.76
CA ARG A 402 -15.08 -3.49 12.71
C ARG A 402 -14.97 -4.68 11.76
N ILE A 403 -14.97 -5.91 12.28
CA ILE A 403 -14.93 -7.13 11.48
C ILE A 403 -16.19 -7.25 10.61
N ALA A 404 -17.38 -7.05 11.20
CA ALA A 404 -18.64 -7.09 10.46
C ALA A 404 -18.66 -6.06 9.30
N ASN A 405 -18.23 -4.82 9.56
CA ASN A 405 -18.16 -3.79 8.51
C ASN A 405 -17.11 -4.10 7.43
N ALA A 406 -15.98 -4.71 7.80
CA ALA A 406 -14.99 -5.15 6.84
C ALA A 406 -15.50 -6.29 5.95
N PHE A 407 -16.28 -7.21 6.53
CA PHE A 407 -16.91 -8.31 5.80
C PHE A 407 -17.95 -7.81 4.80
N ILE A 408 -18.86 -6.92 5.22
CA ILE A 408 -19.86 -6.30 4.34
C ILE A 408 -19.18 -5.59 3.16
N ARG A 409 -18.11 -4.81 3.40
CA ARG A 409 -17.37 -4.15 2.32
C ARG A 409 -16.69 -5.11 1.36
N ALA A 410 -16.21 -6.25 1.86
CA ALA A 410 -15.60 -7.28 1.02
C ALA A 410 -16.67 -7.92 0.11
N GLU A 411 -17.88 -8.13 0.64
CA GLU A 411 -19.03 -8.62 -0.12
C GLU A 411 -19.48 -7.63 -1.20
N GLU A 412 -19.64 -6.34 -0.85
CA GLU A 412 -19.95 -5.26 -1.80
C GLU A 412 -18.91 -5.17 -2.93
N LEU A 413 -17.61 -5.28 -2.58
CA LEU A 413 -16.54 -5.24 -3.57
C LEU A 413 -16.55 -6.48 -4.47
N ALA A 414 -16.84 -7.66 -3.92
CA ALA A 414 -16.94 -8.89 -4.71
C ALA A 414 -18.10 -8.83 -5.71
N GLU A 415 -19.25 -8.28 -5.31
CA GLU A 415 -20.39 -8.06 -6.18
C GLU A 415 -20.07 -7.04 -7.28
N SER A 416 -19.47 -5.90 -6.93
CA SER A 416 -19.05 -4.89 -7.91
C SER A 416 -18.03 -5.44 -8.91
N LEU A 417 -17.08 -6.27 -8.45
CA LEU A 417 -16.09 -6.91 -9.31
C LEU A 417 -16.76 -7.89 -10.29
N LYS A 418 -17.75 -8.66 -9.82
CA LYS A 418 -18.52 -9.56 -10.68
C LYS A 418 -19.23 -8.80 -11.81
N ILE A 419 -19.96 -7.73 -11.47
CA ILE A 419 -20.66 -6.89 -12.45
C ILE A 419 -19.67 -6.28 -13.46
N SER A 420 -18.52 -5.79 -12.99
CA SER A 420 -17.49 -5.23 -13.88
C SER A 420 -16.90 -6.27 -14.83
N ASN A 421 -16.70 -7.52 -14.37
CA ASN A 421 -16.22 -8.60 -15.22
C ASN A 421 -17.25 -8.99 -16.29
N GLU A 422 -18.53 -9.10 -15.92
CA GLU A 422 -19.61 -9.37 -16.89
C GLU A 422 -19.70 -8.27 -17.96
N SER A 423 -19.56 -6.99 -17.56
CA SER A 423 -19.52 -5.87 -18.51
C SER A 423 -18.30 -5.91 -19.42
N LEU A 424 -17.13 -6.31 -18.92
CA LEU A 424 -15.92 -6.43 -19.74
C LEU A 424 -16.07 -7.53 -20.79
N LEU A 425 -16.64 -8.68 -20.41
CA LEU A 425 -16.90 -9.78 -21.35
C LEU A 425 -17.83 -9.35 -22.49
N ALA A 426 -18.91 -8.64 -22.18
CA ALA A 426 -19.82 -8.11 -23.20
C ALA A 426 -19.14 -7.12 -24.16
N VAL A 427 -18.23 -6.28 -23.65
CA VAL A 427 -17.46 -5.35 -24.49
C VAL A 427 -16.45 -6.10 -25.36
N THR A 428 -15.77 -7.12 -24.83
CA THR A 428 -14.81 -7.90 -25.61
C THR A 428 -15.48 -8.68 -26.74
N GLU A 429 -16.64 -9.29 -26.50
CA GLU A 429 -17.41 -9.98 -27.55
C GLU A 429 -17.85 -9.02 -28.67
N ASN A 430 -18.32 -7.82 -28.31
CA ASN A 430 -18.70 -6.80 -29.28
C ASN A 430 -17.49 -6.33 -30.13
N LEU A 431 -16.35 -6.10 -29.48
CA LEU A 431 -15.12 -5.70 -30.18
C LEU A 431 -14.63 -6.78 -31.15
N GLU A 432 -14.66 -8.05 -30.76
CA GLU A 432 -14.30 -9.16 -31.65
C GLU A 432 -15.19 -9.20 -32.89
N GLN A 433 -16.50 -9.00 -32.73
CA GLN A 433 -17.43 -8.91 -33.85
C GLN A 433 -17.09 -7.75 -34.79
N ILE A 434 -16.89 -6.54 -34.25
CA ILE A 434 -16.56 -5.35 -35.05
C ILE A 434 -15.24 -5.56 -35.82
N VAL A 435 -14.21 -6.10 -35.16
CA VAL A 435 -12.91 -6.36 -35.79
C VAL A 435 -13.05 -7.36 -36.93
N SER A 436 -13.82 -8.44 -36.74
CA SER A 436 -14.09 -9.44 -37.78
C SER A 436 -14.80 -8.81 -38.99
N GLU A 437 -15.86 -8.03 -38.77
CA GLU A 437 -16.60 -7.33 -39.82
C GLU A 437 -15.71 -6.36 -40.62
N ARG A 438 -14.89 -5.56 -39.93
CA ARG A 438 -13.98 -4.60 -40.57
C ARG A 438 -12.89 -5.31 -41.36
N THR A 439 -12.34 -6.40 -40.84
CA THR A 439 -11.31 -7.20 -41.52
C THR A 439 -11.86 -7.80 -42.81
N PHE A 440 -13.09 -8.31 -42.79
CA PHE A 440 -13.76 -8.82 -43.98
C PHE A 440 -13.98 -7.73 -45.05
N GLN A 441 -14.50 -6.56 -44.64
CA GLN A 441 -14.72 -5.43 -45.56
C GLN A 441 -13.42 -4.95 -46.23
N LEU A 442 -12.34 -4.86 -45.45
CA LEU A 442 -11.04 -4.45 -45.96
C LEU A 442 -10.50 -5.43 -47.00
N ASN A 443 -10.50 -6.74 -46.68
CA ASN A 443 -10.03 -7.79 -47.59
C ASN A 443 -10.85 -7.84 -48.89
N SER A 444 -12.17 -7.65 -48.81
CA SER A 444 -13.03 -7.59 -50.00
C SER A 444 -12.66 -6.40 -50.90
N SER A 445 -12.43 -5.22 -50.29
CA SER A 445 -12.04 -4.01 -51.02
C SER A 445 -10.66 -4.16 -51.68
N LEU A 446 -9.68 -4.71 -50.96
CA LEU A 446 -8.34 -4.99 -51.50
C LEU A 446 -8.40 -5.96 -52.68
N ASN A 447 -9.17 -7.04 -52.57
CA ASN A 447 -9.33 -8.01 -53.65
C ASN A 447 -9.96 -7.40 -54.91
N ARG A 448 -10.89 -6.46 -54.76
CA ARG A 448 -11.48 -5.74 -55.90
C ARG A 448 -10.44 -4.87 -56.60
N ILE A 449 -9.70 -4.05 -55.84
CA ILE A 449 -8.64 -3.19 -56.38
C ILE A 449 -7.58 -4.03 -57.11
N LYS A 450 -7.16 -5.17 -56.53
CA LYS A 450 -6.19 -6.07 -57.16
C LYS A 450 -6.69 -6.63 -58.50
N LYS A 451 -7.97 -6.99 -58.60
CA LYS A 451 -8.57 -7.48 -59.87
C LYS A 451 -8.59 -6.38 -60.94
N ASP A 452 -8.96 -5.16 -60.57
CA ASP A 452 -9.02 -4.02 -61.50
C ASP A 452 -7.62 -3.67 -62.02
N LEU A 453 -6.61 -3.73 -61.16
CA LEU A 453 -5.22 -3.45 -61.49
C LEU A 453 -4.60 -4.52 -62.40
N LEU A 454 -4.92 -5.80 -62.18
CA LEU A 454 -4.53 -6.88 -63.10
C LEU A 454 -5.22 -6.78 -64.47
N LEU A 455 -6.44 -6.25 -64.52
CA LEU A 455 -7.13 -5.99 -65.79
C LEU A 455 -6.44 -4.84 -66.55
N ALA A 456 -6.06 -3.77 -65.86
CA ALA A 456 -5.31 -2.66 -66.45
C ALA A 456 -3.99 -3.13 -67.07
N LYS A 457 -3.24 -4.01 -66.37
CA LYS A 457 -2.03 -4.66 -66.90
C LYS A 457 -2.26 -5.36 -68.24
N LYS A 458 -3.30 -6.18 -68.30
CA LYS A 458 -3.66 -6.91 -69.52
C LYS A 458 -4.01 -5.99 -70.69
N ILE A 459 -4.63 -4.84 -70.41
CA ILE A 459 -4.96 -3.84 -71.43
C ILE A 459 -3.69 -3.18 -71.97
N GLN A 460 -2.81 -2.69 -71.09
CA GLN A 460 -1.56 -2.04 -71.48
C GLN A 460 -0.66 -2.97 -72.30
N GLN A 461 -0.46 -4.21 -71.87
CA GLN A 461 0.37 -5.19 -72.57
C GLN A 461 -0.12 -5.49 -74.00
N LYS A 462 -1.44 -5.46 -74.26
CA LYS A 462 -2.00 -5.69 -75.60
C LYS A 462 -1.89 -4.52 -76.56
N ILE A 463 -1.62 -3.32 -76.05
CA ILE A 463 -1.53 -2.09 -76.85
C ILE A 463 -0.09 -1.83 -77.29
N LEU A 464 0.89 -2.34 -76.55
CA LEU A 464 2.30 -2.31 -76.94
C LEU A 464 2.58 -3.30 -78.08
N PRO A 465 3.50 -2.98 -79.00
CA PRO A 465 3.88 -3.90 -80.09
C PRO A 465 4.36 -5.26 -79.58
N GLU A 466 4.04 -6.34 -80.29
CA GLU A 466 4.58 -7.67 -79.98
C GLU A 466 6.05 -7.79 -80.39
N ASP A 467 6.83 -8.56 -79.63
CA ASP A 467 8.22 -8.88 -79.97
C ASP A 467 8.32 -9.63 -81.31
N GLY A 468 9.35 -9.32 -82.09
CA GLY A 468 9.70 -10.08 -83.30
C GLY A 468 9.18 -9.53 -84.63
N ILE A 469 8.80 -8.24 -84.70
CA ILE A 469 8.53 -7.58 -85.98
C ILE A 469 9.83 -7.53 -86.80
N LYS A 470 9.82 -8.16 -87.98
CA LYS A 470 10.97 -8.17 -88.89
C LYS A 470 10.84 -7.04 -89.90
N PHE A 471 11.85 -6.21 -89.97
CA PHE A 471 11.98 -5.17 -90.99
C PHE A 471 13.13 -5.52 -91.93
N GLU A 472 12.99 -5.13 -93.19
CA GLU A 472 14.06 -5.33 -94.17
C GLU A 472 15.27 -4.46 -93.79
N HIS A 473 16.45 -5.06 -93.71
CA HIS A 473 17.73 -4.42 -93.35
C HIS A 473 17.93 -3.97 -91.90
N LEU A 474 16.98 -4.21 -90.98
CA LEU A 474 17.11 -3.81 -89.57
C LEU A 474 16.88 -4.99 -88.61
N LYS A 475 17.81 -5.19 -87.68
CA LYS A 475 17.64 -6.04 -86.49
C LYS A 475 17.23 -5.20 -85.31
N ILE A 476 16.16 -5.62 -84.62
CA ILE A 476 15.62 -4.90 -83.47
C ILE A 476 15.49 -5.86 -82.29
N HIS A 477 15.97 -5.42 -81.14
CA HIS A 477 15.79 -6.09 -79.87
C HIS A 477 15.18 -5.12 -78.87
N LEU A 478 14.22 -5.60 -78.10
CA LEU A 478 13.45 -4.80 -77.16
C LEU A 478 13.53 -5.42 -75.76
N TYR A 479 13.62 -4.55 -74.75
CA TYR A 479 13.37 -4.89 -73.36
C TYR A 479 12.40 -3.86 -72.78
N PHE A 480 11.31 -4.33 -72.17
CA PHE A 480 10.34 -3.48 -71.49
C PHE A 480 9.90 -4.13 -70.18
N GLN A 481 10.17 -3.46 -69.07
CA GLN A 481 9.84 -3.92 -67.73
C GLN A 481 9.24 -2.76 -66.92
N PRO A 482 7.93 -2.75 -66.64
CA PRO A 482 7.32 -1.73 -65.81
C PRO A 482 7.70 -1.89 -64.32
N GLN A 483 7.74 -0.79 -63.58
CA GLN A 483 8.01 -0.73 -62.14
C GLN A 483 6.92 -1.48 -61.34
N GLY A 484 5.67 -1.28 -61.73
CA GLY A 484 4.50 -1.90 -61.13
C GLY A 484 3.84 -2.93 -62.04
N GLU A 485 2.57 -3.23 -61.76
CA GLU A 485 1.77 -4.08 -62.65
C GLU A 485 1.45 -3.36 -63.97
N VAL A 486 1.52 -2.02 -63.99
CA VAL A 486 1.39 -1.14 -65.17
C VAL A 486 2.40 0.01 -65.06
N GLY A 487 2.88 0.52 -66.19
CA GLY A 487 3.88 1.60 -66.27
C GLY A 487 3.40 2.88 -66.97
N GLY A 488 4.14 3.98 -66.84
CA GLY A 488 4.10 5.19 -67.65
C GLY A 488 4.84 5.10 -68.99
N ASP A 489 5.85 4.23 -69.10
CA ASP A 489 6.61 4.03 -70.33
C ASP A 489 5.80 3.36 -71.45
N PHE A 490 6.04 3.78 -72.70
CA PHE A 490 5.68 3.01 -73.89
C PHE A 490 6.66 3.18 -75.04
N TYR A 491 6.58 2.22 -75.96
CA TYR A 491 7.26 2.29 -77.24
C TYR A 491 6.31 1.95 -78.40
N ASP A 492 6.65 2.40 -79.60
CA ASP A 492 6.04 1.99 -80.86
C ASP A 492 7.10 1.77 -81.92
N ILE A 493 6.87 0.76 -82.76
CA ILE A 493 7.71 0.47 -83.92
C ILE A 493 6.78 0.25 -85.12
N PHE A 494 6.94 1.05 -86.17
CA PHE A 494 6.00 1.08 -87.29
C PHE A 494 6.69 1.40 -88.62
N GLU A 495 6.39 0.67 -89.68
CA GLU A 495 6.88 0.95 -91.03
C GLU A 495 5.89 1.80 -91.83
N LEU A 496 6.37 2.93 -92.36
CA LEU A 496 5.64 3.82 -93.26
C LEU A 496 5.64 3.28 -94.69
N ASP A 497 4.61 3.62 -95.47
CA ASP A 497 4.42 3.13 -96.86
C ASP A 497 5.59 3.47 -97.81
N ASN A 498 6.44 4.43 -97.44
CA ASN A 498 7.63 4.83 -98.20
C ASN A 498 8.88 3.96 -97.91
N GLY A 499 8.80 2.99 -96.98
CA GLY A 499 9.92 2.14 -96.55
C GLY A 499 10.74 2.72 -95.38
N THR A 500 10.22 3.76 -94.71
CA THR A 500 10.83 4.33 -93.51
C THR A 500 10.33 3.61 -92.26
N VAL A 501 11.23 3.13 -91.40
CA VAL A 501 10.86 2.50 -90.12
C VAL A 501 10.94 3.54 -89.00
N ARG A 502 9.83 3.74 -88.31
CA ARG A 502 9.64 4.72 -87.24
C ARG A 502 9.64 4.04 -85.88
N PHE A 503 10.45 4.59 -84.98
CA PHE A 503 10.59 4.21 -83.58
C PHE A 503 10.15 5.37 -82.72
N PHE A 504 9.31 5.11 -81.73
CA PHE A 504 8.93 6.09 -80.74
C PHE A 504 9.08 5.47 -79.36
N VAL A 505 9.85 6.10 -78.49
CA VAL A 505 9.96 5.72 -77.07
C VAL A 505 9.54 6.93 -76.26
N ALA A 506 8.70 6.74 -75.26
CA ALA A 506 8.17 7.83 -74.45
C ALA A 506 7.89 7.39 -73.01
N ASP A 507 8.13 8.31 -72.09
CA ASP A 507 7.87 8.16 -70.66
C ASP A 507 6.84 9.20 -70.22
N ALA A 508 5.70 8.73 -69.71
CA ALA A 508 4.65 9.58 -69.17
C ALA A 508 4.76 9.74 -67.66
N THR A 509 4.73 10.99 -67.18
CA THR A 509 4.93 11.26 -65.75
C THR A 509 3.87 10.60 -64.86
N GLY A 510 4.33 9.99 -63.77
CA GLY A 510 3.50 9.37 -62.73
C GLY A 510 3.94 7.92 -62.49
N HIS A 511 3.26 7.21 -61.59
CA HIS A 511 3.50 5.78 -61.38
C HIS A 511 2.16 5.01 -61.26
N GLY A 512 2.18 3.72 -61.55
CA GLY A 512 1.02 2.83 -61.43
C GLY A 512 -0.12 3.18 -62.40
N ILE A 513 -1.38 3.06 -61.95
CA ILE A 513 -2.57 3.16 -62.83
C ILE A 513 -2.68 4.53 -63.52
N GLN A 514 -2.31 5.62 -62.83
CA GLN A 514 -2.42 6.97 -63.40
C GLN A 514 -1.48 7.15 -64.59
N ALA A 515 -0.23 6.70 -64.46
CA ALA A 515 0.77 6.74 -65.53
C ALA A 515 0.29 5.93 -66.73
N ALA A 516 -0.18 4.70 -66.50
CA ALA A 516 -0.71 3.84 -67.55
C ALA A 516 -1.88 4.46 -68.32
N LEU A 517 -2.78 5.17 -67.64
CA LEU A 517 -3.88 5.89 -68.31
C LEU A 517 -3.36 7.04 -69.19
N TYR A 518 -2.33 7.76 -68.75
CA TYR A 518 -1.67 8.78 -69.54
C TYR A 518 -0.98 8.19 -70.76
N THR A 519 -0.21 7.11 -70.58
CA THR A 519 0.41 6.33 -71.65
C THR A 519 -0.60 5.95 -72.72
N MET A 520 -1.76 5.40 -72.33
CA MET A 520 -2.81 5.01 -73.27
C MET A 520 -3.40 6.22 -74.03
N ALA A 521 -3.61 7.35 -73.33
CA ALA A 521 -4.11 8.58 -73.95
C ALA A 521 -3.11 9.15 -74.97
N ILE A 522 -1.82 9.17 -74.62
CA ILE A 522 -0.74 9.64 -75.49
C ILE A 522 -0.61 8.72 -76.71
N LYS A 523 -0.54 7.42 -76.48
CA LYS A 523 -0.46 6.39 -77.52
C LYS A 523 -1.61 6.50 -78.50
N SER A 524 -2.85 6.71 -78.02
CA SER A 524 -4.02 6.88 -78.89
C SER A 524 -3.91 8.10 -79.82
N GLU A 525 -3.41 9.24 -79.32
CA GLU A 525 -3.22 10.42 -80.15
C GLU A 525 -2.08 10.28 -81.15
N TYR A 526 -1.01 9.61 -80.73
CA TYR A 526 0.12 9.26 -81.59
C TYR A 526 -0.31 8.31 -82.71
N GLU A 527 -1.03 7.22 -82.41
CA GLU A 527 -1.58 6.27 -83.40
C GLU A 527 -2.40 6.97 -84.48
N ALA A 528 -3.20 7.96 -84.10
CA ALA A 528 -4.05 8.70 -85.03
C ALA A 528 -3.27 9.54 -86.06
N ILE A 529 -2.01 9.91 -85.77
CA ILE A 529 -1.19 10.77 -86.65
C ILE A 529 0.03 10.08 -87.23
N LYS A 530 0.48 8.95 -86.66
CA LYS A 530 1.78 8.34 -86.96
C LYS A 530 2.01 7.95 -88.42
N ARG A 531 0.93 7.68 -89.17
CA ARG A 531 0.97 7.34 -90.61
C ARG A 531 0.99 8.54 -91.54
N PHE A 532 0.39 9.66 -91.12
CA PHE A 532 0.10 10.79 -92.01
C PHE A 532 1.20 11.85 -92.00
N ILE A 533 1.89 12.01 -90.87
CA ILE A 533 2.95 13.03 -90.71
C ILE A 533 4.31 12.35 -90.86
N THR A 534 5.00 12.62 -91.96
CA THR A 534 6.22 11.90 -92.34
C THR A 534 7.50 12.49 -91.78
N LYS A 535 7.53 13.77 -91.37
CA LYS A 535 8.68 14.38 -90.70
C LYS A 535 8.59 14.27 -89.18
N THR A 536 9.73 14.03 -88.53
CA THR A 536 9.78 13.76 -87.09
C THR A 536 9.46 14.99 -86.23
N ASP A 537 9.92 16.17 -86.64
CA ASP A 537 9.64 17.44 -85.97
C ASP A 537 8.17 17.85 -86.10
N ASP A 538 7.61 17.77 -87.30
CA ASP A 538 6.19 18.05 -87.56
C ASP A 538 5.31 17.12 -86.71
N LEU A 539 5.66 15.83 -86.59
CA LEU A 539 4.89 14.89 -85.78
C LEU A 539 4.90 15.28 -84.30
N MET A 540 6.08 15.58 -83.74
CA MET A 540 6.20 15.98 -82.33
C MET A 540 5.45 17.29 -82.05
N ASN A 541 5.52 18.27 -82.96
CA ASN A 541 4.76 19.52 -82.86
C ASN A 541 3.25 19.26 -82.84
N HIS A 542 2.74 18.42 -83.76
CA HIS A 542 1.31 18.07 -83.82
C HIS A 542 0.86 17.26 -82.61
N LEU A 543 1.70 16.33 -82.13
CA LEU A 543 1.40 15.54 -80.93
C LEU A 543 1.29 16.45 -79.70
N ASN A 544 2.23 17.39 -79.52
CA ASN A 544 2.17 18.38 -78.44
C ASN A 544 0.88 19.22 -78.50
N GLN A 545 0.52 19.73 -79.67
CA GLN A 545 -0.71 20.51 -79.84
C GLN A 545 -1.97 19.69 -79.54
N LYS A 546 -2.04 18.44 -80.00
CA LYS A 546 -3.17 17.53 -79.73
C LYS A 546 -3.33 17.26 -78.24
N ILE A 547 -2.23 16.92 -77.56
CA ILE A 547 -2.25 16.62 -76.12
C ILE A 547 -2.68 17.85 -75.32
N GLN A 548 -2.11 19.03 -75.63
CA GLN A 548 -2.47 20.29 -74.98
C GLN A 548 -3.94 20.69 -75.21
N ASN A 549 -4.45 20.53 -76.43
CA ASN A 549 -5.82 20.93 -76.75
C ASN A 549 -6.85 19.96 -76.16
N LYS A 550 -6.62 18.65 -76.27
CA LYS A 550 -7.58 17.61 -75.87
C LYS A 550 -7.55 17.31 -74.37
N PHE A 551 -6.38 17.45 -73.72
CA PHE A 551 -6.18 17.10 -72.31
C PHE A 551 -5.75 18.29 -71.44
N SER A 552 -6.12 19.52 -71.82
CA SER A 552 -5.78 20.77 -71.09
C SER A 552 -6.11 20.76 -69.59
N GLY A 553 -7.15 20.03 -69.17
CA GLY A 553 -7.54 19.89 -67.75
C GLY A 553 -6.75 18.84 -66.96
N LEU A 554 -6.06 17.92 -67.63
CA LEU A 554 -5.34 16.80 -67.02
C LEU A 554 -3.83 17.05 -66.87
N LYS A 555 -3.30 18.11 -67.50
CA LYS A 555 -1.87 18.48 -67.49
C LYS A 555 -0.93 17.30 -67.79
N ILE A 556 -1.29 16.48 -68.78
CA ILE A 556 -0.48 15.35 -69.22
C ILE A 556 0.83 15.88 -69.78
N VAL A 557 1.95 15.46 -69.17
CA VAL A 557 3.31 15.75 -69.64
C VAL A 557 4.08 14.45 -69.79
N PHE A 558 4.90 14.37 -70.82
CA PHE A 558 5.69 13.16 -71.08
C PHE A 558 6.92 13.50 -71.92
N SER A 559 8.00 12.77 -71.66
CA SER A 559 9.21 12.84 -72.46
C SER A 559 9.10 11.86 -73.64
N GLY A 560 9.73 12.14 -74.77
CA GLY A 560 9.70 11.19 -75.89
C GLY A 560 10.77 11.40 -76.95
N PHE A 561 11.17 10.32 -77.59
CA PHE A 561 12.18 10.28 -78.63
C PHE A 561 11.66 9.55 -79.85
N LEU A 562 11.59 10.27 -80.97
CA LEU A 562 11.08 9.78 -82.24
C LEU A 562 12.23 9.67 -83.25
N LEU A 563 12.36 8.51 -83.87
CA LEU A 563 13.45 8.19 -84.79
C LEU A 563 12.91 7.47 -86.03
N ASP A 564 13.22 8.01 -87.20
CA ASP A 564 12.84 7.48 -88.50
C ASP A 564 14.09 7.04 -89.26
N ILE A 565 14.11 5.77 -89.70
CA ILE A 565 15.18 5.21 -90.50
C ILE A 565 14.66 5.00 -91.92
N ASP A 566 15.12 5.81 -92.87
CA ASP A 566 14.85 5.58 -94.28
C ASP A 566 15.78 4.48 -94.81
N THR A 567 15.22 3.28 -95.00
CA THR A 567 15.97 2.09 -95.43
C THR A 567 16.57 2.25 -96.84
N LYS A 568 16.01 3.12 -97.69
CA LYS A 568 16.46 3.34 -99.07
C LYS A 568 17.65 4.27 -99.13
N THR A 569 17.60 5.38 -98.40
CA THR A 569 18.67 6.39 -98.40
C THR A 569 19.71 6.17 -97.30
N LYS A 570 19.44 5.25 -96.35
CA LYS A 570 20.24 5.01 -95.14
C LYS A 570 20.38 6.24 -94.26
N THR A 571 19.41 7.15 -94.34
CA THR A 571 19.38 8.37 -93.55
C THR A 571 18.50 8.17 -92.34
N VAL A 572 19.03 8.49 -91.17
CA VAL A 572 18.29 8.49 -89.91
C VAL A 572 17.89 9.91 -89.59
N TYR A 573 16.63 10.11 -89.25
CA TYR A 573 16.07 11.37 -88.81
C TYR A 573 15.54 11.22 -87.40
N TYR A 574 15.81 12.17 -86.51
CA TYR A 574 15.29 12.08 -85.15
C TYR A 574 14.85 13.43 -84.60
N SER A 575 13.91 13.36 -83.66
CA SER A 575 13.44 14.48 -82.84
C SER A 575 13.24 14.00 -81.40
N SER A 576 13.70 14.79 -80.43
CA SER A 576 13.62 14.46 -79.00
C SER A 576 12.91 15.57 -78.24
N ALA A 577 11.92 15.19 -77.46
CA ALA A 577 11.05 16.05 -76.67
C ALA A 577 11.33 15.85 -75.17
N GLY A 578 12.41 16.46 -74.69
CA GLY A 578 12.83 16.39 -73.28
C GLY A 578 13.27 15.01 -72.77
N HIS A 579 13.38 14.01 -73.65
CA HIS A 579 13.81 12.64 -73.32
C HIS A 579 15.30 12.57 -72.97
N PRO A 580 15.78 11.51 -72.29
CA PRO A 580 17.21 11.28 -72.12
C PRO A 580 17.97 11.24 -73.45
N ASN A 581 19.26 11.56 -73.37
CA ASN A 581 20.16 11.51 -74.52
C ASN A 581 20.33 10.05 -74.97
N GLN A 582 20.17 9.79 -76.27
CA GLN A 582 20.26 8.44 -76.84
C GLN A 582 21.64 8.20 -77.46
N ILE A 583 21.98 6.95 -77.77
CA ILE A 583 23.32 6.60 -78.24
C ILE A 583 23.27 6.04 -79.67
N PHE A 584 24.06 6.64 -80.56
CA PHE A 584 24.39 6.08 -81.87
C PHE A 584 25.84 5.61 -81.88
N GLN A 585 26.08 4.37 -82.27
CA GLN A 585 27.41 3.77 -82.36
C GLN A 585 27.74 3.50 -83.82
N SER A 586 28.80 4.14 -84.32
CA SER A 586 29.27 3.98 -85.70
C SER A 586 30.78 3.85 -85.75
N SER A 587 31.28 2.85 -86.49
CA SER A 587 32.73 2.62 -86.68
C SER A 587 33.58 2.60 -85.39
N GLY A 588 33.00 2.19 -84.26
CA GLY A 588 33.67 2.14 -82.95
C GLY A 588 33.60 3.44 -82.13
N GLU A 589 33.08 4.53 -82.69
CA GLU A 589 32.79 5.77 -81.97
C GLU A 589 31.33 5.82 -81.51
N GLN A 590 31.09 6.52 -80.39
CA GLN A 590 29.75 6.77 -79.85
C GLN A 590 29.39 8.24 -80.00
N ILE A 591 28.27 8.50 -80.68
CA ILE A 591 27.69 9.81 -80.89
C ILE A 591 26.45 9.92 -80.03
N ILE A 592 26.39 10.96 -79.20
CA ILE A 592 25.23 11.25 -78.38
C ILE A 592 24.16 11.96 -79.21
N LEU A 593 22.96 11.41 -79.22
CA LEU A 593 21.79 12.00 -79.86
C LEU A 593 21.09 12.95 -78.88
N ASP A 594 21.54 14.20 -78.88
CA ASP A 594 21.04 15.24 -77.95
C ASP A 594 19.59 15.66 -78.22
N ARG A 595 18.94 16.16 -77.15
CA ARG A 595 17.61 16.78 -77.17
C ARG A 595 17.43 17.82 -78.28
N THR A 596 16.26 17.84 -78.92
CA THR A 596 15.93 18.77 -80.01
C THR A 596 14.69 19.64 -79.75
N GLY A 597 14.10 19.48 -78.57
CA GLY A 597 12.96 20.21 -78.01
C GLY A 597 12.73 19.83 -76.55
N ASN A 598 11.70 20.39 -75.93
CA ASN A 598 11.39 20.22 -74.50
C ASN A 598 10.30 19.15 -74.29
N ILE A 599 9.95 18.85 -73.04
CA ILE A 599 8.93 17.84 -72.69
C ILE A 599 7.58 18.18 -73.35
N ILE A 600 6.91 17.16 -73.92
CA ILE A 600 5.59 17.30 -74.54
C ILE A 600 4.54 17.60 -73.46
N GLY A 601 3.60 18.51 -73.75
CA GLY A 601 2.55 18.90 -72.81
C GLY A 601 2.95 20.01 -71.83
N LEU A 602 4.21 20.45 -71.81
CA LEU A 602 4.67 21.48 -70.88
C LEU A 602 4.25 22.90 -71.32
N LYS A 603 4.39 23.23 -72.61
CA LYS A 603 3.98 24.51 -73.20
C LYS A 603 3.38 24.29 -74.60
N LYS A 604 2.39 25.11 -74.96
CA LYS A 604 1.64 24.98 -76.22
C LYS A 604 2.46 25.34 -77.46
N ASP A 605 3.23 26.42 -77.41
CA ASP A 605 3.96 26.97 -78.55
C ASP A 605 5.47 26.81 -78.36
N GLN A 606 5.97 25.59 -78.59
CA GLN A 606 7.41 25.31 -78.57
C GLN A 606 7.80 24.45 -79.79
N PRO A 607 8.79 24.87 -80.61
CA PRO A 607 9.20 24.12 -81.78
C PRO A 607 10.09 22.93 -81.39
N TYR A 608 9.83 21.78 -82.02
CA TYR A 608 10.77 20.66 -82.12
C TYR A 608 11.58 20.80 -83.41
N THR A 609 12.85 20.36 -83.38
CA THR A 609 13.73 20.40 -84.56
C THR A 609 14.19 18.99 -84.95
N GLN A 610 14.25 18.72 -86.24
CA GLN A 610 14.74 17.45 -86.78
C GLN A 610 16.26 17.52 -86.99
N LYS A 611 16.97 16.50 -86.52
CA LYS A 611 18.38 16.25 -86.85
C LYS A 611 18.49 15.01 -87.72
N GLN A 612 19.55 14.92 -88.52
CA GLN A 612 19.79 13.78 -89.40
C GLN A 612 21.25 13.34 -89.41
N PHE A 613 21.48 12.06 -89.65
CA PHE A 613 22.81 11.47 -89.86
C PHE A 613 22.68 10.23 -90.77
N GLN A 614 23.80 9.74 -91.30
CA GLN A 614 23.82 8.51 -92.10
C GLN A 614 24.16 7.30 -91.23
N MET A 615 23.53 6.17 -91.53
CA MET A 615 23.76 4.90 -90.87
C MET A 615 24.44 3.92 -91.84
N ALA A 616 25.60 3.40 -91.45
CA ALA A 616 26.33 2.39 -92.19
C ALA A 616 25.96 0.98 -91.72
N MET A 617 26.38 -0.04 -92.49
CA MET A 617 26.19 -1.44 -92.10
C MET A 617 26.93 -1.75 -90.81
N GLY A 618 26.24 -2.42 -89.87
CA GLY A 618 26.77 -2.76 -88.54
C GLY A 618 26.67 -1.64 -87.51
N ASP A 619 26.23 -0.45 -87.89
CA ASP A 619 25.99 0.64 -86.94
C ASP A 619 24.77 0.32 -86.06
N ARG A 620 24.79 0.84 -84.83
CA ARG A 620 23.77 0.56 -83.81
C ARG A 620 23.19 1.83 -83.22
N ILE A 621 21.91 1.80 -82.91
CA ILE A 621 21.23 2.86 -82.15
C ILE A 621 20.60 2.19 -80.92
N LEU A 622 20.91 2.70 -79.73
CA LEU A 622 20.25 2.32 -78.49
C LEU A 622 19.31 3.44 -78.05
N LEU A 623 18.02 3.12 -78.01
CA LEU A 623 16.98 3.96 -77.42
C LEU A 623 16.64 3.44 -76.02
N PHE A 624 16.47 4.30 -75.03
CA PHE A 624 16.14 3.93 -73.66
C PHE A 624 15.49 5.08 -72.89
N THR A 625 14.72 4.72 -71.86
CA THR A 625 14.10 5.66 -70.90
C THR A 625 15.01 5.94 -69.70
N ASP A 626 14.69 6.96 -68.92
CA ASP A 626 15.45 7.38 -67.74
C ASP A 626 15.46 6.35 -66.62
N GLY A 627 14.44 5.49 -66.51
CA GLY A 627 14.47 4.38 -65.54
C GLY A 627 15.67 3.44 -65.69
N MET A 628 16.32 3.41 -66.86
CA MET A 628 17.61 2.73 -67.02
C MET A 628 18.79 3.52 -66.42
N LEU A 629 18.82 4.84 -66.60
CA LEU A 629 19.89 5.71 -66.14
C LEU A 629 19.83 5.91 -64.63
N GLU A 630 18.63 6.18 -64.12
CA GLU A 630 18.36 6.60 -62.74
C GLU A 630 18.21 5.42 -61.77
N GLN A 631 18.22 4.17 -62.27
CA GLN A 631 18.19 2.99 -61.42
C GLN A 631 19.34 3.04 -60.42
N LYS A 632 19.00 2.99 -59.12
CA LYS A 632 19.98 3.05 -58.03
C LYS A 632 20.36 1.67 -57.53
N ASN A 633 21.59 1.56 -57.03
CA ASN A 633 22.07 0.41 -56.26
C ASN A 633 21.90 0.63 -54.74
N GLU A 634 22.29 -0.37 -53.91
CA GLU A 634 22.24 -0.29 -52.43
C GLU A 634 22.98 0.93 -51.84
N THR A 635 23.96 1.50 -52.56
CA THR A 635 24.70 2.70 -52.15
C THR A 635 24.09 4.01 -52.64
N ARG A 636 22.93 3.95 -53.32
CA ARG A 636 22.24 5.06 -53.98
C ARG A 636 23.02 5.71 -55.12
N GLU A 637 23.94 4.96 -55.72
CA GLU A 637 24.58 5.37 -56.97
C GLU A 637 23.68 4.99 -58.15
N GLU A 638 23.50 5.90 -59.11
CA GLU A 638 22.75 5.68 -60.34
C GLU A 638 23.56 4.83 -61.34
N PHE A 639 22.87 4.00 -62.14
CA PHE A 639 23.51 3.18 -63.17
C PHE A 639 24.30 4.07 -64.14
N GLY A 640 23.67 5.16 -64.59
CA GLY A 640 24.31 6.25 -65.29
C GLY A 640 24.72 5.93 -66.73
N MET A 641 24.96 7.00 -67.50
CA MET A 641 25.29 6.91 -68.93
C MET A 641 26.63 6.20 -69.18
N GLU A 642 27.62 6.40 -68.29
CA GLU A 642 28.98 5.88 -68.45
C GLU A 642 29.02 4.35 -68.53
N ARG A 643 28.18 3.66 -67.73
CA ARG A 643 28.09 2.20 -67.74
C ARG A 643 27.46 1.67 -69.03
N ILE A 644 26.39 2.33 -69.51
CA ILE A 644 25.75 2.00 -70.79
C ILE A 644 26.76 2.12 -71.93
N GLN A 645 27.44 3.27 -72.00
CA GLN A 645 28.46 3.55 -73.01
C GLN A 645 29.56 2.50 -72.99
N LYS A 646 30.08 2.18 -71.79
CA LYS A 646 31.12 1.16 -71.62
C LYS A 646 30.68 -0.21 -72.14
N ILE A 647 29.48 -0.68 -71.79
CA ILE A 647 28.97 -1.97 -72.24
C ILE A 647 28.82 -2.00 -73.76
N LEU A 648 28.30 -0.92 -74.37
CA LEU A 648 28.21 -0.81 -75.83
C LEU A 648 29.57 -0.85 -76.52
N VAL A 649 30.63 -0.29 -75.91
CA VAL A 649 32.01 -0.40 -76.43
C VAL A 649 32.55 -1.81 -76.28
N ASP A 650 32.49 -2.38 -75.07
CA ASP A 650 33.04 -3.69 -74.72
C ASP A 650 32.42 -4.83 -75.56
N TYR A 651 31.13 -4.67 -75.92
CA TYR A 651 30.36 -5.65 -76.70
C TYR A 651 30.12 -5.21 -78.16
N SER A 652 30.84 -4.20 -78.65
CA SER A 652 30.69 -3.66 -80.01
C SER A 652 30.83 -4.72 -81.12
N GLN A 653 31.62 -5.78 -80.91
CA GLN A 653 31.86 -6.87 -81.87
C GLN A 653 30.96 -8.11 -81.67
N LYS A 654 30.05 -8.09 -80.68
CA LYS A 654 29.11 -9.19 -80.41
C LYS A 654 27.79 -9.01 -81.17
N GLU A 655 26.97 -10.04 -81.26
CA GLU A 655 25.62 -9.95 -81.86
C GLU A 655 24.73 -8.98 -81.06
N SER A 656 23.90 -8.17 -81.73
CA SER A 656 22.99 -7.19 -81.12
C SER A 656 22.16 -7.77 -79.98
N GLU A 657 21.62 -8.98 -80.14
CA GLU A 657 20.85 -9.67 -79.11
C GLU A 657 21.64 -9.82 -77.80
N ARG A 658 22.92 -10.20 -77.90
CA ARG A 658 23.79 -10.36 -76.74
C ARG A 658 24.14 -9.02 -76.08
N VAL A 659 24.22 -7.95 -76.87
CA VAL A 659 24.49 -6.61 -76.33
C VAL A 659 23.31 -6.15 -75.47
N LEU A 660 22.08 -6.29 -75.97
CA LEU A 660 20.90 -5.94 -75.17
C LEU A 660 20.78 -6.83 -73.93
N ALA A 661 20.97 -8.16 -74.09
CA ALA A 661 20.92 -9.09 -72.97
C ALA A 661 21.96 -8.75 -71.89
N GLU A 662 23.18 -8.38 -72.28
CA GLU A 662 24.22 -7.97 -71.33
C GLU A 662 23.84 -6.66 -70.62
N LEU A 663 23.30 -5.66 -71.33
CA LEU A 663 22.84 -4.43 -70.70
C LEU A 663 21.79 -4.72 -69.62
N VAL A 664 20.82 -5.60 -69.90
CA VAL A 664 19.79 -6.03 -68.94
C VAL A 664 20.41 -6.78 -67.76
N ILE A 665 21.35 -7.70 -68.00
CA ILE A 665 22.04 -8.44 -66.94
C ILE A 665 22.83 -7.50 -66.04
N GLN A 666 23.58 -6.55 -66.60
CA GLN A 666 24.36 -5.60 -65.82
C GLN A 666 23.47 -4.64 -65.02
N LEU A 667 22.34 -4.21 -65.59
CA LEU A 667 21.35 -3.41 -64.89
C LEU A 667 20.77 -4.16 -63.68
N PHE A 668 20.39 -5.43 -63.87
CA PHE A 668 19.87 -6.29 -62.80
C PHE A 668 20.93 -6.54 -61.71
N LEU A 669 22.18 -6.84 -62.10
CA LEU A 669 23.29 -7.04 -61.17
C LEU A 669 23.61 -5.77 -60.37
N PHE A 670 23.52 -4.59 -61.01
CA PHE A 670 23.74 -3.31 -60.37
C PHE A 670 22.63 -2.96 -59.36
N GLN A 671 21.37 -3.20 -59.72
CA GLN A 671 20.21 -3.02 -58.84
C GLN A 671 20.32 -3.84 -57.55
N GLY A 672 20.81 -5.08 -57.63
CA GLY A 672 21.06 -5.92 -56.46
C GLY A 672 19.77 -6.30 -55.72
N ARG A 673 19.62 -5.84 -54.46
CA ARG A 673 18.43 -6.09 -53.62
C ARG A 673 17.40 -4.96 -53.60
N GLU A 674 17.72 -3.83 -54.22
CA GLU A 674 16.80 -2.69 -54.28
C GLU A 674 15.63 -3.01 -55.23
N GLU A 675 14.49 -2.38 -54.99
CA GLU A 675 13.34 -2.45 -55.90
C GLU A 675 13.59 -1.58 -57.14
N GLN A 676 12.91 -1.90 -58.23
CA GLN A 676 12.93 -1.07 -59.43
C GLN A 676 12.26 0.28 -59.10
N GLU A 677 12.96 1.40 -59.35
CA GLU A 677 12.46 2.73 -58.97
C GLU A 677 11.50 3.31 -60.03
N ASP A 678 11.71 2.96 -61.31
CA ASP A 678 10.92 3.48 -62.43
C ASP A 678 10.83 2.46 -63.58
N ASP A 679 9.99 2.70 -64.59
CA ASP A 679 9.85 1.83 -65.75
C ASP A 679 11.13 1.79 -66.59
N GLN A 680 11.45 0.60 -67.12
CA GLN A 680 12.67 0.39 -67.90
C GLN A 680 12.31 -0.03 -69.31
N THR A 681 12.61 0.84 -70.28
CA THR A 681 12.44 0.57 -71.72
C THR A 681 13.78 0.66 -72.43
N MET A 682 14.08 -0.31 -73.28
CA MET A 682 15.28 -0.32 -74.13
C MET A 682 14.94 -0.88 -75.52
N VAL A 683 15.38 -0.19 -76.57
CA VAL A 683 15.28 -0.63 -77.97
C VAL A 683 16.65 -0.54 -78.61
N LEU A 684 17.24 -1.68 -78.95
CA LEU A 684 18.50 -1.74 -79.69
C LEU A 684 18.22 -2.03 -81.16
N ILE A 685 18.71 -1.16 -82.03
CA ILE A 685 18.52 -1.21 -83.48
C ILE A 685 19.90 -1.41 -84.13
N GLU A 686 20.06 -2.39 -85.01
CA GLU A 686 21.29 -2.63 -85.77
C GLU A 686 20.99 -2.68 -87.27
N TRP A 687 21.81 -2.00 -88.09
CA TRP A 687 21.72 -2.10 -89.54
C TRP A 687 22.37 -3.40 -90.03
N GLU A 688 21.56 -4.34 -90.54
CA GLU A 688 22.02 -5.67 -90.91
C GLU A 688 22.79 -5.68 -92.25
N LYS A 689 23.80 -6.54 -92.33
CA LYS A 689 24.52 -6.87 -93.57
C LYS A 689 23.65 -7.83 -94.37
N THR A 690 23.15 -7.41 -95.54
CA THR A 690 22.47 -8.33 -96.47
C THR A 690 23.45 -9.44 -96.84
N SER A 691 23.17 -10.67 -96.39
CA SER A 691 23.91 -11.88 -96.78
C SER A 691 23.60 -12.27 -98.21
#